data_AF-A0A3M1JNU5-F1
#
_entry.id   AF-A0A3M1JNU5-F1
#
_cell.length_a   1.000
_cell.length_b   1.000
_cell.length_c   1.000
_cell.angle_alpha   90.00
_cell.angle_beta   90.00
_cell.angle_gamma   90.00
#
_symmetry.space_group_name_H-M   'P 1'
#
loop_
_entity.id
_entity.type
_entity.pdbx_description
1 polymer ?
#
loop_
_entity_poly.entity_id
_entity_poly.type
_entity_poly.pdbx_seq_one_letter_code
_entity_poly.pdbx_strand_id
1 'polypeptide(L)'
;MNNIVSLSRTILFVSGLYICSLLSADIVGDKVIYGIRVAFQPDDSQGTTGDGSFLLTSTFDTCGTYTIDPPPHDRRYFLSHLQALDHYFRSVSYGKLGIDTLNSEIYPRANDSVYVLPHDMAYYHPYNQEAVYDERLVALFRDAIQVAYQKDHIDFSRADVIVVFHAGIGQDFALPFLDPTPEDIPSTFVDADMIQAATGESGIPAGPYLIHQGAILPETQNHLLYAEANPLLDAAEPCDYQYGLTGTLALMTGFALGFPPLWDTASGESGVGVFALMDQGSNNARGLVPAPPDAWSRIYAGWEDPISPPLDSVLVLPSRREHQLVKIPLTATEYFLVEARQNYWREEVSLDSTRYLIWQKTGRYPPLAEILIDSVPHTTDPVTGVITAFDSYDLGTPGTGLLIWHVDEERIAAGLDSYSINGDREHRGLDLEEADGAQDIGFPNLFITSDPSAGYFGDVWFRGNREYERVNPDFQDQAPEFGPTTYPDTRLNSGFPSYIAVTDISAPGDTMTFRVINERRLTGFPTDRGSYRMLADVNADGEPELVGGSGQLWLSTGPENAPEILLDTIGTKVELLLAGDALVAAEPERDSLRLFFWKPAFGPGPLVPIGKQVLPLEAGPHFLQGNRDSVQVTVFTASQAIVVTPDSFQAQSRSWSAPDSTITLTLTDSGLTGEGGIYLVRLESQGGIRMTTPAGESA
;
A
#
# COMPACT_ATOMS: atom_id res chain seq x y z
N MET A 1 8.15 30.84 58.89
CA MET A 1 9.60 30.84 59.14
C MET A 1 10.23 29.78 58.26
N ASN A 2 11.36 30.12 57.63
CA ASN A 2 12.42 29.33 56.98
C ASN A 2 12.21 27.80 56.77
N ASN A 3 12.02 27.40 55.50
CA ASN A 3 12.87 26.56 54.62
C ASN A 3 13.96 25.59 55.17
N ILE A 4 14.47 24.78 54.21
CA ILE A 4 15.62 23.84 54.22
C ILE A 4 15.28 22.53 55.01
N VAL A 5 15.40 21.28 54.53
CA VAL A 5 16.37 20.51 53.70
C VAL A 5 15.58 19.39 52.94
N SER A 6 15.91 18.82 51.76
CA SER A 6 16.78 19.14 50.60
C SER A 6 16.53 18.08 49.46
N LEU A 7 17.51 17.79 48.60
CA LEU A 7 17.56 16.83 47.47
C LEU A 7 17.25 15.35 47.87
N SER A 8 16.86 14.41 46.99
CA SER A 8 17.22 14.24 45.56
C SER A 8 16.15 13.51 44.73
N ARG A 9 16.14 13.72 43.40
CA ARG A 9 15.37 12.92 42.41
C ARG A 9 16.31 12.33 41.36
N THR A 10 16.48 11.01 41.36
CA THR A 10 17.05 10.28 40.21
C THR A 10 15.95 10.08 39.17
N ILE A 11 16.15 10.59 37.96
CA ILE A 11 15.27 10.31 36.82
C ILE A 11 15.68 8.94 36.26
N LEU A 12 14.82 7.93 36.38
CA LEU A 12 14.94 6.72 35.58
C LEU A 12 14.40 7.03 34.18
N PHE A 13 15.25 6.90 33.17
CA PHE A 13 14.77 6.74 31.79
C PHE A 13 14.12 5.37 31.67
N VAL A 14 12.79 5.34 31.64
CA VAL A 14 12.05 4.14 31.20
C VAL A 14 12.05 4.14 29.68
N SER A 15 13.04 3.46 29.09
CA SER A 15 13.02 3.12 27.67
C SER A 15 11.92 2.07 27.45
N GLY A 16 10.71 2.54 27.14
CA GLY A 16 9.61 1.68 26.75
C GLY A 16 9.93 1.04 25.40
N LEU A 17 10.48 -0.18 25.40
CA LEU A 17 10.37 -1.04 24.24
C LEU A 17 8.89 -1.37 24.06
N TYR A 18 8.26 -0.76 23.07
CA TYR A 18 7.08 -1.33 22.44
C TYR A 18 7.54 -2.61 21.72
N ILE A 19 7.60 -3.71 22.47
CA ILE A 19 7.51 -5.04 21.87
C ILE A 19 6.06 -5.15 21.42
N CYS A 20 5.80 -4.73 20.18
CA CYS A 20 4.56 -5.08 19.50
C CYS A 20 4.53 -6.61 19.45
N SER A 21 3.62 -7.21 20.21
CA SER A 21 3.39 -8.64 20.16
C SER A 21 2.58 -8.95 18.91
N LEU A 22 3.26 -8.93 17.76
CA LEU A 22 2.73 -9.49 16.53
C LEU A 22 2.26 -10.91 16.84
N LEU A 23 0.95 -11.13 16.72
CA LEU A 23 0.42 -12.46 16.48
C LEU A 23 0.98 -12.84 15.10
N SER A 24 2.05 -13.62 15.09
CA SER A 24 2.65 -14.12 13.86
C SER A 24 1.64 -15.07 13.24
N ALA A 25 0.88 -14.59 12.26
CA ALA A 25 0.07 -15.45 11.41
C ALA A 25 0.98 -16.52 10.80
N ASP A 26 0.53 -17.77 10.78
CA ASP A 26 1.38 -18.91 10.46
C ASP A 26 1.44 -19.17 8.94
N ILE A 27 1.74 -18.11 8.19
CA ILE A 27 1.65 -18.06 6.73
C ILE A 27 2.97 -18.50 6.05
N VAL A 28 3.74 -19.37 6.70
CA VAL A 28 5.05 -19.85 6.21
C VAL A 28 5.28 -21.34 6.48
N GLY A 29 6.13 -21.97 5.66
CA GLY A 29 6.40 -23.41 5.67
C GLY A 29 5.43 -24.22 4.80
N ASP A 30 5.54 -25.54 4.86
CA ASP A 30 4.59 -26.46 4.23
C ASP A 30 3.46 -26.79 5.20
N LYS A 31 2.20 -26.70 4.75
CA LYS A 31 0.99 -26.88 5.57
C LYS A 31 0.24 -28.17 5.27
N VAL A 32 -0.27 -28.83 6.30
CA VAL A 32 -1.04 -30.08 6.20
C VAL A 32 -2.53 -29.76 6.17
N ILE A 33 -3.19 -30.06 5.06
CA ILE A 33 -4.64 -29.88 4.88
C ILE A 33 -5.36 -31.21 5.02
N TYR A 34 -6.37 -31.27 5.89
CA TYR A 34 -7.29 -32.41 5.99
C TYR A 34 -8.63 -32.05 5.35
N GLY A 35 -8.90 -32.63 4.18
CA GLY A 35 -10.18 -32.52 3.49
C GLY A 35 -11.16 -33.59 3.98
N ILE A 36 -12.43 -33.23 4.21
CA ILE A 36 -13.50 -34.12 4.68
C ILE A 36 -14.65 -34.04 3.68
N ARG A 37 -14.89 -35.14 2.95
CA ARG A 37 -15.96 -35.20 1.94
C ARG A 37 -17.28 -35.64 2.56
N VAL A 38 -18.29 -34.78 2.46
CA VAL A 38 -19.62 -35.00 3.05
C VAL A 38 -20.74 -34.95 2.02
N ALA A 39 -21.62 -35.94 2.08
CA ALA A 39 -22.82 -36.03 1.25
C ALA A 39 -24.07 -35.90 2.14
N PHE A 40 -25.19 -35.53 1.55
CA PHE A 40 -26.45 -35.30 2.26
C PHE A 40 -27.33 -36.55 2.26
N GLN A 41 -28.45 -36.52 2.98
CA GLN A 41 -29.53 -37.48 2.72
C GLN A 41 -30.10 -37.22 1.32
N PRO A 42 -30.14 -38.21 0.41
CA PRO A 42 -30.57 -37.94 -0.97
C PRO A 42 -32.04 -37.54 -1.07
N ASP A 43 -32.29 -36.50 -1.86
CA ASP A 43 -33.60 -35.88 -2.07
C ASP A 43 -33.84 -35.54 -3.56
N ASP A 44 -35.01 -34.96 -3.86
CA ASP A 44 -35.41 -34.47 -5.19
C ASP A 44 -35.82 -32.98 -5.16
N SER A 45 -35.17 -32.19 -4.30
CA SER A 45 -35.40 -30.75 -4.21
C SER A 45 -35.14 -30.05 -5.55
N GLN A 46 -35.82 -28.92 -5.74
CA GLN A 46 -35.60 -28.01 -6.86
C GLN A 46 -34.89 -26.73 -6.41
N GLY A 47 -34.52 -26.63 -5.13
CA GLY A 47 -33.73 -25.54 -4.57
C GLY A 47 -32.23 -25.81 -4.53
N THR A 48 -31.77 -27.04 -4.83
CA THR A 48 -30.37 -27.47 -4.69
C THR A 48 -29.89 -28.21 -5.94
N THR A 49 -28.59 -28.16 -6.21
CA THR A 49 -27.96 -28.81 -7.37
C THR A 49 -27.60 -30.27 -7.07
N GLY A 50 -28.14 -31.19 -7.87
CA GLY A 50 -27.92 -32.64 -7.72
C GLY A 50 -28.77 -33.29 -6.63
N ASP A 51 -28.51 -34.58 -6.35
CA ASP A 51 -29.27 -35.40 -5.38
C ASP A 51 -28.61 -35.47 -3.99
N GLY A 52 -27.77 -34.49 -3.65
CA GLY A 52 -26.98 -34.48 -2.43
C GLY A 52 -25.81 -35.48 -2.39
N SER A 53 -25.52 -36.19 -3.50
CA SER A 53 -24.37 -37.09 -3.65
C SER A 53 -23.31 -36.54 -4.63
N PHE A 54 -22.04 -36.95 -4.44
CA PHE A 54 -20.93 -36.47 -5.27
C PHE A 54 -21.02 -36.97 -6.72
N LEU A 55 -20.68 -36.10 -7.66
CA LEU A 55 -20.71 -36.35 -9.09
C LEU A 55 -19.56 -37.27 -9.54
N LEU A 56 -19.79 -38.59 -9.46
CA LEU A 56 -18.86 -39.60 -9.96
C LEU A 56 -18.91 -39.76 -11.50
N THR A 57 -19.99 -39.30 -12.15
CA THR A 57 -20.13 -39.24 -13.61
C THR A 57 -21.13 -38.14 -13.98
N SER A 58 -20.78 -37.19 -14.86
CA SER A 58 -21.79 -36.31 -15.45
C SER A 58 -22.48 -36.95 -16.65
N THR A 59 -23.75 -36.60 -16.85
CA THR A 59 -24.51 -36.84 -18.09
C THR A 59 -24.40 -35.67 -19.08
N PHE A 60 -23.73 -34.58 -18.71
CA PHE A 60 -23.59 -33.35 -19.47
C PHE A 60 -22.11 -33.10 -19.77
N ASP A 61 -21.75 -33.13 -21.05
CA ASP A 61 -20.43 -32.74 -21.55
C ASP A 61 -20.59 -31.73 -22.68
N THR A 62 -20.92 -30.50 -22.28
CA THR A 62 -21.18 -29.39 -23.20
C THR A 62 -19.88 -28.82 -23.80
N CYS A 63 -18.76 -28.99 -23.11
CA CYS A 63 -17.49 -28.32 -23.41
C CYS A 63 -16.36 -29.27 -23.83
N GLY A 64 -16.52 -30.58 -23.68
CA GLY A 64 -15.60 -31.61 -24.17
C GLY A 64 -14.20 -31.46 -23.58
N THR A 65 -13.22 -31.20 -24.45
CA THR A 65 -11.82 -30.95 -24.04
C THR A 65 -11.61 -29.65 -23.27
N TYR A 66 -12.63 -28.79 -23.18
CA TYR A 66 -12.60 -27.53 -22.42
C TYR A 66 -13.50 -27.56 -21.17
N THR A 67 -13.94 -28.75 -20.75
CA THR A 67 -14.72 -28.93 -19.51
C THR A 67 -13.81 -28.73 -18.30
N ILE A 68 -14.08 -27.70 -17.49
CA ILE A 68 -13.34 -27.39 -16.25
C ILE A 68 -13.76 -28.35 -15.14
N ASP A 69 -12.81 -28.77 -14.31
CA ASP A 69 -13.02 -29.62 -13.13
C ASP A 69 -13.97 -30.82 -13.38
N PRO A 70 -13.62 -31.71 -14.33
CA PRO A 70 -14.52 -32.79 -14.75
C PRO A 70 -14.61 -33.94 -13.72
N PRO A 71 -15.75 -34.65 -13.68
CA PRO A 71 -15.92 -35.82 -12.81
C PRO A 71 -15.09 -37.03 -13.28
N PRO A 72 -14.75 -37.98 -12.38
CA PRO A 72 -15.31 -38.15 -11.03
C PRO A 72 -14.70 -37.20 -9.99
N HIS A 73 -15.56 -36.58 -9.17
CA HIS A 73 -15.13 -35.83 -7.97
C HIS A 73 -14.77 -36.81 -6.81
N ASP A 74 -13.85 -37.72 -7.10
CA ASP A 74 -13.37 -38.76 -6.20
C ASP A 74 -12.26 -38.24 -5.25
N ARG A 75 -11.66 -39.12 -4.44
CA ARG A 75 -10.58 -38.74 -3.52
C ARG A 75 -9.36 -38.16 -4.24
N ARG A 76 -9.12 -38.52 -5.51
CA ARG A 76 -8.00 -38.02 -6.31
C ARG A 76 -8.26 -36.63 -6.82
N TYR A 77 -9.48 -36.34 -7.29
CA TYR A 77 -9.88 -34.99 -7.73
C TYR A 77 -9.52 -33.93 -6.68
N PHE A 78 -9.90 -34.13 -5.41
CA PHE A 78 -9.53 -33.21 -4.32
C PHE A 78 -8.02 -33.22 -4.00
N LEU A 79 -7.30 -34.32 -4.23
CA LEU A 79 -5.83 -34.34 -4.10
C LEU A 79 -5.15 -33.59 -5.25
N SER A 80 -5.72 -33.57 -6.45
CA SER A 80 -5.24 -32.73 -7.57
C SER A 80 -5.50 -31.25 -7.26
N HIS A 81 -6.62 -30.90 -6.62
CA HIS A 81 -6.85 -29.54 -6.10
C HIS A 81 -5.89 -29.13 -4.98
N LEU A 82 -5.51 -30.04 -4.08
CA LEU A 82 -4.43 -29.75 -3.10
C LEU A 82 -3.05 -29.58 -3.77
N GLN A 83 -2.81 -30.18 -4.94
CA GLN A 83 -1.61 -29.90 -5.75
C GLN A 83 -1.73 -28.54 -6.46
N ALA A 84 -2.91 -28.17 -6.96
CA ALA A 84 -3.16 -26.85 -7.54
C ALA A 84 -2.91 -25.73 -6.52
N LEU A 85 -3.34 -25.95 -5.28
CA LEU A 85 -3.12 -25.07 -4.14
C LEU A 85 -1.64 -24.97 -3.73
N ASP A 86 -0.89 -26.09 -3.78
CA ASP A 86 0.56 -26.10 -3.56
C ASP A 86 1.31 -25.27 -4.60
N HIS A 87 1.02 -25.50 -5.89
CA HIS A 87 1.62 -24.76 -6.99
C HIS A 87 1.28 -23.27 -6.94
N TYR A 88 0.04 -22.92 -6.60
CA TYR A 88 -0.38 -21.54 -6.36
C TYR A 88 0.45 -20.90 -5.25
N PHE A 89 0.40 -21.42 -4.01
CA PHE A 89 1.05 -20.77 -2.88
C PHE A 89 2.58 -20.73 -3.03
N ARG A 90 3.22 -21.75 -3.59
CA ARG A 90 4.67 -21.69 -3.89
C ARG A 90 5.00 -20.63 -4.94
N SER A 91 4.15 -20.43 -5.94
CA SER A 91 4.35 -19.41 -6.99
C SER A 91 4.17 -17.98 -6.48
N VAL A 92 3.20 -17.74 -5.58
CA VAL A 92 2.89 -16.38 -5.08
C VAL A 92 3.69 -15.96 -3.83
N SER A 93 4.23 -16.93 -3.08
CA SER A 93 5.08 -16.69 -1.89
C SER A 93 6.59 -16.81 -2.14
N TYR A 94 7.00 -17.03 -3.39
CA TYR A 94 8.38 -17.39 -3.76
C TYR A 94 8.90 -18.65 -3.03
N GLY A 95 7.99 -19.60 -2.78
CA GLY A 95 8.27 -20.87 -2.08
C GLY A 95 8.31 -20.78 -0.55
N LYS A 96 7.86 -19.66 0.05
CA LYS A 96 7.84 -19.47 1.51
C LYS A 96 6.63 -20.10 2.20
N LEU A 97 5.53 -20.28 1.45
CA LEU A 97 4.37 -21.10 1.80
C LEU A 97 4.19 -22.21 0.76
N GLY A 98 3.74 -23.38 1.21
CA GLY A 98 3.28 -24.47 0.36
C GLY A 98 2.35 -25.41 1.12
N ILE A 99 1.86 -26.45 0.45
CA ILE A 99 1.06 -27.53 1.01
C ILE A 99 1.90 -28.80 1.06
N ASP A 100 1.97 -29.48 2.21
CA ASP A 100 2.56 -30.81 2.32
C ASP A 100 1.58 -31.83 1.70
N THR A 101 1.67 -32.00 0.39
CA THR A 101 0.86 -32.94 -0.40
C THR A 101 1.16 -34.42 -0.10
N LEU A 102 2.13 -34.73 0.78
CA LEU A 102 2.46 -36.08 1.23
C LEU A 102 1.82 -36.44 2.58
N ASN A 103 1.63 -35.45 3.47
CA ASN A 103 0.95 -35.62 4.76
C ASN A 103 -0.50 -35.11 4.78
N SER A 104 -0.88 -34.24 3.84
CA SER A 104 -2.26 -33.82 3.62
C SER A 104 -3.12 -35.01 3.15
N GLU A 105 -4.37 -35.07 3.60
CA GLU A 105 -5.25 -36.20 3.28
C GLU A 105 -6.70 -35.79 3.08
N ILE A 106 -7.32 -36.44 2.08
CA ILE A 106 -8.76 -36.39 1.85
C ILE A 106 -9.41 -37.62 2.49
N TYR A 107 -10.43 -37.38 3.31
CA TYR A 107 -11.21 -38.36 4.06
C TYR A 107 -12.66 -38.42 3.52
N PRO A 108 -13.34 -39.58 3.55
CA PRO A 108 -12.82 -40.92 3.84
C PRO A 108 -11.68 -41.34 2.90
N ARG A 109 -10.77 -42.20 3.40
CA ARG A 109 -9.59 -42.65 2.64
C ARG A 109 -9.89 -43.53 1.43
N ALA A 110 -11.11 -44.09 1.33
CA ALA A 110 -11.54 -44.88 0.19
C ALA A 110 -12.04 -43.96 -0.95
N ASN A 111 -11.61 -44.28 -2.18
CA ASN A 111 -11.66 -43.38 -3.34
C ASN A 111 -13.05 -42.76 -3.59
N ASP A 112 -14.09 -43.60 -3.57
CA ASP A 112 -15.47 -43.23 -3.94
C ASP A 112 -16.38 -43.15 -2.69
N SER A 113 -15.80 -43.13 -1.49
CA SER A 113 -16.54 -43.13 -0.22
C SER A 113 -16.62 -41.75 0.40
N VAL A 114 -17.79 -41.41 0.96
CA VAL A 114 -18.13 -40.12 1.55
C VAL A 114 -18.77 -40.31 2.93
N TYR A 115 -18.73 -39.29 3.79
CA TYR A 115 -19.50 -39.31 5.03
C TYR A 115 -20.89 -38.72 4.79
N VAL A 116 -21.94 -39.54 4.89
CA VAL A 116 -23.33 -39.05 4.80
C VAL A 116 -23.73 -38.34 6.11
N LEU A 117 -24.23 -37.11 5.99
CA LEU A 117 -24.75 -36.23 7.05
C LEU A 117 -26.19 -36.61 7.47
N PRO A 118 -26.69 -36.14 8.64
CA PRO A 118 -28.03 -36.49 9.13
C PRO A 118 -29.20 -35.86 8.36
N HIS A 119 -28.96 -34.83 7.54
CA HIS A 119 -29.99 -34.05 6.83
C HIS A 119 -29.74 -33.97 5.32
N ASP A 120 -30.78 -33.54 4.59
CA ASP A 120 -30.72 -33.02 3.21
C ASP A 120 -29.84 -31.75 3.10
N MET A 121 -29.57 -31.30 1.88
CA MET A 121 -28.70 -30.12 1.65
C MET A 121 -29.41 -28.82 2.07
N ALA A 122 -30.68 -28.65 1.68
CA ALA A 122 -31.48 -27.46 1.97
C ALA A 122 -31.65 -27.19 3.48
N TYR A 123 -31.58 -28.20 4.35
CA TYR A 123 -31.50 -27.97 5.81
C TYR A 123 -30.33 -27.05 6.21
N TYR A 124 -29.18 -27.17 5.54
CA TYR A 124 -27.95 -26.46 5.85
C TYR A 124 -27.80 -25.10 5.15
N HIS A 125 -28.59 -24.82 4.11
CA HIS A 125 -28.77 -23.46 3.58
C HIS A 125 -30.22 -23.22 3.10
N PRO A 126 -31.17 -22.98 4.03
CA PRO A 126 -32.60 -23.04 3.74
C PRO A 126 -33.12 -21.72 3.14
N TYR A 127 -33.91 -21.78 2.07
CA TYR A 127 -34.31 -20.58 1.31
C TYR A 127 -34.95 -19.47 2.16
N ASN A 128 -34.50 -18.23 1.94
CA ASN A 128 -35.08 -17.00 2.47
C ASN A 128 -35.19 -16.99 4.01
N GLN A 129 -34.13 -17.48 4.68
CA GLN A 129 -34.02 -17.59 6.14
C GLN A 129 -32.66 -17.10 6.68
N GLU A 130 -32.15 -16.01 6.09
CA GLU A 130 -30.84 -15.35 6.39
C GLU A 130 -30.45 -15.39 7.88
N ALA A 131 -31.40 -15.09 8.77
CA ALA A 131 -31.21 -15.05 10.22
C ALA A 131 -30.83 -16.39 10.91
N VAL A 132 -30.70 -17.50 10.17
CA VAL A 132 -30.15 -18.77 10.67
C VAL A 132 -29.01 -19.34 9.80
N TYR A 133 -28.53 -18.62 8.78
CA TYR A 133 -27.49 -19.15 7.86
C TYR A 133 -26.21 -19.50 8.63
N ASP A 134 -25.72 -18.62 9.50
CA ASP A 134 -24.53 -18.90 10.32
C ASP A 134 -24.70 -20.13 11.24
N GLU A 135 -25.89 -20.26 11.87
CA GLU A 135 -26.22 -21.42 12.71
C GLU A 135 -26.17 -22.72 11.89
N ARG A 136 -26.61 -22.67 10.63
CA ARG A 136 -26.66 -23.82 9.73
C ARG A 136 -25.32 -24.17 9.09
N LEU A 137 -24.51 -23.18 8.73
CA LEU A 137 -23.14 -23.39 8.23
C LEU A 137 -22.25 -23.95 9.35
N VAL A 138 -22.35 -23.43 10.57
CA VAL A 138 -21.69 -24.04 11.74
C VAL A 138 -22.23 -25.44 12.04
N ALA A 139 -23.54 -25.69 11.84
CA ALA A 139 -24.10 -27.04 11.97
C ALA A 139 -23.54 -28.01 10.91
N LEU A 140 -23.36 -27.59 9.66
CA LEU A 140 -22.75 -28.38 8.59
C LEU A 140 -21.32 -28.77 8.98
N PHE A 141 -20.50 -27.78 9.34
CA PHE A 141 -19.11 -27.98 9.73
C PHE A 141 -19.00 -28.89 10.96
N ARG A 142 -19.82 -28.67 11.99
CA ARG A 142 -19.91 -29.52 13.19
C ARG A 142 -20.26 -30.96 12.84
N ASP A 143 -21.33 -31.17 12.07
CA ASP A 143 -21.83 -32.51 11.76
C ASP A 143 -20.80 -33.29 10.91
N ALA A 144 -20.14 -32.62 9.96
CA ALA A 144 -19.05 -33.14 9.15
C ALA A 144 -17.84 -33.60 10.00
N ILE A 145 -17.33 -32.73 10.88
CA ILE A 145 -16.23 -33.03 11.81
C ILE A 145 -16.59 -34.24 12.70
N GLN A 146 -17.81 -34.23 13.25
CA GLN A 146 -18.24 -35.27 14.18
C GLN A 146 -18.46 -36.63 13.50
N VAL A 147 -19.08 -36.68 12.31
CA VAL A 147 -19.30 -37.96 11.60
C VAL A 147 -17.97 -38.57 11.11
N ALA A 148 -17.01 -37.73 10.70
CA ALA A 148 -15.69 -38.15 10.27
C ALA A 148 -14.89 -38.76 11.45
N TYR A 149 -14.87 -38.08 12.60
CA TYR A 149 -14.24 -38.61 13.81
C TYR A 149 -14.91 -39.89 14.31
N GLN A 150 -16.25 -39.96 14.30
CA GLN A 150 -16.99 -41.13 14.79
C GLN A 150 -16.75 -42.40 13.97
N LYS A 151 -16.56 -42.27 12.65
CA LYS A 151 -16.33 -43.42 11.74
C LYS A 151 -14.87 -43.84 11.67
N ASP A 152 -13.96 -42.89 11.41
CA ASP A 152 -12.56 -43.20 11.06
C ASP A 152 -11.54 -42.82 12.14
N HIS A 153 -11.98 -42.18 13.24
CA HIS A 153 -11.15 -41.77 14.38
C HIS A 153 -9.93 -40.92 13.97
N ILE A 154 -10.18 -39.93 13.11
CA ILE A 154 -9.18 -39.02 12.54
C ILE A 154 -8.40 -38.30 13.65
N ASP A 155 -7.07 -38.29 13.52
CA ASP A 155 -6.16 -37.53 14.38
C ASP A 155 -6.00 -36.09 13.86
N PHE A 156 -6.87 -35.20 14.33
CA PHE A 156 -6.85 -33.80 13.92
C PHE A 156 -5.65 -33.00 14.46
N SER A 157 -4.82 -33.55 15.36
CA SER A 157 -3.65 -32.84 15.90
C SER A 157 -2.50 -32.64 14.89
N ARG A 158 -2.68 -33.10 13.65
CA ARG A 158 -1.72 -33.02 12.54
C ARG A 158 -2.17 -32.13 11.38
N ALA A 159 -3.35 -31.53 11.44
CA ALA A 159 -3.87 -30.65 10.40
C ALA A 159 -3.67 -29.19 10.80
N ASP A 160 -3.08 -28.40 9.91
CA ASP A 160 -2.99 -26.94 10.06
C ASP A 160 -4.28 -26.27 9.56
N VAL A 161 -4.89 -26.85 8.52
CA VAL A 161 -6.18 -26.42 7.95
C VAL A 161 -7.10 -27.64 7.78
N ILE A 162 -8.38 -27.47 8.12
CA ILE A 162 -9.43 -28.46 7.87
C ILE A 162 -10.44 -27.88 6.89
N VAL A 163 -10.75 -28.64 5.84
CA VAL A 163 -11.71 -28.26 4.79
C VAL A 163 -12.81 -29.31 4.72
N VAL A 164 -14.06 -28.89 4.80
CA VAL A 164 -15.23 -29.73 4.52
C VAL A 164 -15.64 -29.49 3.07
N PHE A 165 -15.47 -30.50 2.23
CA PHE A 165 -15.97 -30.53 0.87
C PHE A 165 -17.36 -31.16 0.87
N HIS A 166 -18.41 -30.44 0.47
CA HIS A 166 -19.77 -30.99 0.36
C HIS A 166 -20.11 -31.40 -1.07
N ALA A 167 -21.06 -32.34 -1.24
CA ALA A 167 -21.67 -32.61 -2.54
C ALA A 167 -22.51 -31.42 -3.03
N GLY A 168 -22.73 -31.32 -4.35
CA GLY A 168 -23.40 -30.17 -4.96
C GLY A 168 -22.48 -28.97 -5.17
N ILE A 169 -23.04 -27.90 -5.73
CA ILE A 169 -22.29 -26.73 -6.17
C ILE A 169 -22.25 -25.63 -5.11
N GLY A 170 -21.35 -24.66 -5.27
CA GLY A 170 -21.24 -23.50 -4.39
C GLY A 170 -22.07 -22.32 -4.88
N GLN A 171 -22.78 -21.65 -3.97
CA GLN A 171 -23.52 -20.42 -4.30
C GLN A 171 -22.60 -19.18 -4.32
N ASP A 172 -21.38 -19.33 -4.84
CA ASP A 172 -20.29 -18.36 -4.71
C ASP A 172 -20.24 -17.30 -5.81
N PHE A 173 -21.02 -17.46 -6.88
CA PHE A 173 -20.93 -16.61 -8.08
C PHE A 173 -22.30 -16.13 -8.57
N ALA A 174 -22.43 -14.82 -8.77
CA ALA A 174 -23.62 -14.22 -9.36
C ALA A 174 -23.80 -14.67 -10.82
N LEU A 175 -24.85 -15.45 -11.08
CA LEU A 175 -25.24 -15.89 -12.42
C LEU A 175 -25.98 -14.76 -13.18
N PRO A 176 -25.88 -14.70 -14.53
CA PRO A 176 -26.52 -13.64 -15.33
C PRO A 176 -28.04 -13.82 -15.53
N PHE A 177 -28.68 -14.62 -14.67
CA PHE A 177 -30.11 -14.97 -14.70
C PHE A 177 -30.56 -15.28 -13.26
N LEU A 178 -31.86 -15.54 -13.05
CA LEU A 178 -32.35 -15.98 -11.75
C LEU A 178 -31.73 -17.34 -11.39
N ASP A 179 -30.98 -17.37 -10.29
CA ASP A 179 -30.43 -18.59 -9.70
C ASP A 179 -31.52 -19.68 -9.59
N PRO A 180 -31.34 -20.85 -10.23
CA PRO A 180 -32.32 -21.94 -10.20
C PRO A 180 -32.30 -22.68 -8.86
N THR A 181 -31.20 -22.63 -8.10
CA THR A 181 -30.94 -23.48 -6.93
C THR A 181 -30.47 -22.65 -5.72
N PRO A 182 -31.34 -21.75 -5.20
CA PRO A 182 -30.99 -20.79 -4.15
C PRO A 182 -30.90 -21.38 -2.72
N GLU A 183 -30.84 -22.71 -2.59
CA GLU A 183 -30.56 -23.46 -1.36
C GLU A 183 -29.22 -24.22 -1.44
N ASP A 184 -28.48 -24.06 -2.55
CA ASP A 184 -27.07 -24.47 -2.63
C ASP A 184 -26.23 -23.71 -1.60
N ILE A 185 -25.17 -24.35 -1.09
CA ILE A 185 -24.41 -23.86 0.07
C ILE A 185 -23.25 -22.95 -0.40
N PRO A 186 -23.08 -21.73 0.12
CA PRO A 186 -21.94 -20.88 -0.19
C PRO A 186 -20.65 -21.34 0.51
N SER A 187 -19.49 -21.17 -0.15
CA SER A 187 -18.19 -21.43 0.45
C SER A 187 -17.95 -20.47 1.62
N THR A 188 -17.64 -21.03 2.78
CA THR A 188 -17.68 -20.29 4.06
C THR A 188 -16.44 -20.59 4.88
N PHE A 189 -15.72 -19.56 5.34
CA PHE A 189 -14.75 -19.71 6.42
C PHE A 189 -15.49 -19.67 7.75
N VAL A 190 -15.42 -20.77 8.51
CA VAL A 190 -16.05 -20.93 9.81
C VAL A 190 -14.99 -20.68 10.88
N ASP A 191 -15.05 -19.52 11.52
CA ASP A 191 -14.11 -19.12 12.59
C ASP A 191 -14.62 -19.42 14.01
N ALA A 192 -13.79 -19.07 15.00
CA ALA A 192 -14.08 -19.33 16.41
C ALA A 192 -15.24 -18.49 16.96
N ASP A 193 -15.46 -17.27 16.47
CA ASP A 193 -16.52 -16.38 16.93
C ASP A 193 -17.86 -16.75 16.29
N MET A 194 -17.87 -17.17 15.03
CA MET A 194 -19.02 -17.79 14.37
C MET A 194 -19.47 -19.05 15.11
N ILE A 195 -18.54 -19.95 15.47
CA ILE A 195 -18.85 -21.15 16.28
C ILE A 195 -19.36 -20.74 17.67
N GLN A 196 -18.73 -19.76 18.33
CA GLN A 196 -19.11 -19.29 19.66
C GLN A 196 -20.48 -18.62 19.68
N ALA A 197 -20.87 -17.91 18.62
CA ALA A 197 -22.19 -17.32 18.44
C ALA A 197 -23.28 -18.38 18.18
N ALA A 198 -23.02 -19.33 17.28
CA ALA A 198 -23.98 -20.36 16.89
C ALA A 198 -24.19 -21.47 17.93
N THR A 199 -23.14 -21.86 18.67
CA THR A 199 -23.18 -23.03 19.57
C THR A 199 -23.11 -22.70 21.05
N GLY A 200 -22.55 -21.54 21.42
CA GLY A 200 -22.19 -21.24 22.81
C GLY A 200 -20.88 -21.90 23.29
N GLU A 201 -20.21 -22.72 22.48
CA GLU A 201 -18.91 -23.34 22.76
C GLU A 201 -17.79 -22.68 21.94
N SER A 202 -16.57 -22.61 22.47
CA SER A 202 -15.43 -21.93 21.82
C SER A 202 -14.72 -22.79 20.76
N GLY A 203 -15.46 -23.65 20.05
CA GLY A 203 -14.93 -24.66 19.13
C GLY A 203 -15.76 -25.95 19.13
N ILE A 204 -15.61 -26.76 18.08
CA ILE A 204 -16.37 -28.00 17.85
C ILE A 204 -15.65 -29.22 18.46
N PRO A 205 -16.29 -30.00 19.35
CA PRO A 205 -15.66 -31.17 19.95
C PRO A 205 -15.59 -32.36 18.97
N ALA A 206 -14.37 -32.87 18.78
CA ALA A 206 -14.05 -34.01 17.91
C ALA A 206 -13.29 -35.09 18.71
N GLY A 207 -13.99 -35.74 19.65
CA GLY A 207 -13.38 -36.73 20.54
C GLY A 207 -12.43 -36.08 21.56
N PRO A 208 -11.10 -36.31 21.51
CA PRO A 208 -10.14 -35.61 22.35
C PRO A 208 -9.73 -34.23 21.79
N TYR A 209 -10.09 -33.91 20.54
CA TYR A 209 -9.73 -32.66 19.87
C TYR A 209 -10.86 -31.61 19.99
N LEU A 210 -10.49 -30.33 19.92
CA LEU A 210 -11.41 -29.20 19.84
C LEU A 210 -11.02 -28.39 18.60
N ILE A 211 -11.95 -28.24 17.67
CA ILE A 211 -11.70 -27.61 16.36
C ILE A 211 -12.19 -26.17 16.41
N HIS A 212 -11.28 -25.21 16.30
CA HIS A 212 -11.57 -23.79 16.48
C HIS A 212 -11.95 -23.06 15.18
N GLN A 213 -11.57 -23.59 14.02
CA GLN A 213 -11.88 -23.01 12.71
C GLN A 213 -11.80 -24.05 11.59
N GLY A 214 -12.29 -23.70 10.40
CA GLY A 214 -12.09 -24.44 9.16
C GLY A 214 -12.83 -23.80 7.98
N ALA A 215 -12.79 -24.43 6.82
CA ALA A 215 -13.52 -23.96 5.64
C ALA A 215 -14.59 -24.98 5.19
N ILE A 216 -15.68 -24.46 4.62
CA ILE A 216 -16.68 -25.19 3.84
C ILE A 216 -16.47 -24.81 2.37
N LEU A 217 -16.42 -25.80 1.47
CA LEU A 217 -16.43 -25.62 0.02
C LEU A 217 -17.29 -26.69 -0.66
N PRO A 218 -17.81 -26.44 -1.88
CA PRO A 218 -18.53 -27.43 -2.67
C PRO A 218 -17.59 -28.47 -3.30
N GLU A 219 -18.17 -29.41 -4.04
CA GLU A 219 -17.38 -30.37 -4.81
C GLU A 219 -16.85 -29.76 -6.11
N THR A 220 -17.52 -28.74 -6.64
CA THR A 220 -17.15 -28.03 -7.88
C THR A 220 -17.80 -26.65 -7.90
N GLN A 221 -17.38 -25.81 -8.85
CA GLN A 221 -18.02 -24.53 -9.19
C GLN A 221 -18.61 -24.55 -10.62
N ASN A 222 -18.41 -25.66 -11.35
CA ASN A 222 -18.81 -25.76 -12.76
C ASN A 222 -20.28 -26.20 -12.91
N HIS A 223 -21.15 -25.21 -13.03
CA HIS A 223 -22.59 -25.38 -13.21
C HIS A 223 -22.96 -26.29 -14.40
N LEU A 224 -22.17 -26.25 -15.48
CA LEU A 224 -22.46 -27.00 -16.72
C LEU A 224 -22.35 -28.52 -16.58
N LEU A 225 -21.89 -29.03 -15.44
CA LEU A 225 -21.84 -30.46 -15.12
C LEU A 225 -23.20 -31.03 -14.68
N TYR A 226 -24.20 -30.18 -14.43
CA TYR A 226 -25.51 -30.53 -13.85
C TYR A 226 -26.69 -30.17 -14.77
N ALA A 227 -27.89 -30.68 -14.47
CA ALA A 227 -29.09 -30.46 -15.30
C ALA A 227 -29.71 -29.07 -15.05
N GLU A 228 -29.51 -28.56 -13.84
CA GLU A 228 -30.06 -27.33 -13.29
C GLU A 228 -29.53 -26.10 -14.06
N ALA A 229 -28.32 -26.23 -14.64
CA ALA A 229 -27.71 -25.26 -15.54
C ALA A 229 -28.33 -25.21 -16.96
N ASN A 230 -29.45 -25.90 -17.24
CA ASN A 230 -30.13 -25.82 -18.54
C ASN A 230 -30.35 -24.37 -19.06
N PRO A 231 -30.64 -23.33 -18.23
CA PRO A 231 -30.72 -21.95 -18.71
C PRO A 231 -29.41 -21.38 -19.30
N LEU A 232 -28.24 -21.88 -18.87
CA LEU A 232 -26.95 -21.53 -19.46
C LEU A 232 -26.72 -22.22 -20.81
N LEU A 233 -27.29 -23.41 -21.02
CA LEU A 233 -27.08 -24.20 -22.25
C LEU A 233 -27.70 -23.55 -23.50
N ASP A 234 -28.68 -22.65 -23.34
CA ASP A 234 -29.25 -21.83 -24.42
C ASP A 234 -28.38 -20.59 -24.78
N ALA A 235 -27.28 -20.34 -24.06
CA ALA A 235 -26.35 -19.25 -24.38
C ALA A 235 -25.56 -19.52 -25.68
N ALA A 236 -25.06 -18.46 -26.32
CA ALA A 236 -24.27 -18.58 -27.55
C ALA A 236 -22.90 -19.26 -27.34
N GLU A 237 -22.32 -19.11 -26.15
CA GLU A 237 -21.02 -19.68 -25.74
C GLU A 237 -21.12 -20.16 -24.28
N PRO A 238 -21.85 -21.26 -24.00
CA PRO A 238 -22.15 -21.69 -22.63
C PRO A 238 -20.88 -21.93 -21.80
N CYS A 239 -19.81 -22.42 -22.45
CA CYS A 239 -18.52 -22.75 -21.83
C CYS A 239 -17.74 -21.55 -21.25
N ASP A 240 -18.20 -20.31 -21.42
CA ASP A 240 -17.64 -19.14 -20.72
C ASP A 240 -18.17 -18.97 -19.28
N TYR A 241 -19.24 -19.69 -18.91
CA TYR A 241 -19.86 -19.68 -17.58
C TYR A 241 -19.42 -20.86 -16.70
N GLN A 242 -18.30 -21.49 -17.06
CA GLN A 242 -17.63 -22.48 -16.21
C GLN A 242 -16.73 -21.77 -15.20
N TYR A 243 -16.73 -22.22 -13.96
CA TYR A 243 -15.86 -21.75 -12.88
C TYR A 243 -15.09 -22.92 -12.27
N GLY A 244 -13.83 -22.69 -11.88
CA GLY A 244 -12.96 -23.68 -11.24
C GLY A 244 -12.87 -23.50 -9.73
N LEU A 245 -12.69 -24.59 -8.99
CA LEU A 245 -12.66 -24.59 -7.52
C LEU A 245 -11.39 -23.96 -6.92
N THR A 246 -10.28 -23.91 -7.68
CA THR A 246 -8.94 -23.50 -7.22
C THR A 246 -8.91 -22.12 -6.57
N GLY A 247 -9.60 -21.13 -7.15
CA GLY A 247 -9.62 -19.75 -6.65
C GLY A 247 -10.31 -19.60 -5.30
N THR A 248 -11.50 -20.19 -5.15
CA THR A 248 -12.23 -20.22 -3.88
C THR A 248 -11.46 -21.01 -2.82
N LEU A 249 -10.82 -22.12 -3.21
CA LEU A 249 -9.96 -22.90 -2.30
C LEU A 249 -8.72 -22.11 -1.84
N ALA A 250 -8.12 -21.29 -2.71
CA ALA A 250 -7.02 -20.41 -2.36
C ALA A 250 -7.45 -19.31 -1.37
N LEU A 251 -8.60 -18.65 -1.60
CA LEU A 251 -9.18 -17.66 -0.70
C LEU A 251 -9.48 -18.25 0.69
N MET A 252 -10.21 -19.37 0.73
CA MET A 252 -10.60 -20.04 1.98
C MET A 252 -9.40 -20.58 2.76
N THR A 253 -8.35 -21.04 2.08
CA THR A 253 -7.09 -21.40 2.73
C THR A 253 -6.34 -20.16 3.22
N GLY A 254 -6.43 -19.04 2.51
CA GLY A 254 -5.87 -17.75 2.93
C GLY A 254 -6.41 -17.30 4.29
N PHE A 255 -7.74 -17.31 4.46
CA PHE A 255 -8.38 -17.07 5.75
C PHE A 255 -7.90 -18.04 6.84
N ALA A 256 -7.89 -19.35 6.55
CA ALA A 256 -7.51 -20.37 7.53
C ALA A 256 -6.04 -20.28 7.99
N LEU A 257 -5.16 -19.62 7.22
CA LEU A 257 -3.78 -19.32 7.62
C LEU A 257 -3.61 -17.95 8.31
N GLY A 258 -4.65 -17.11 8.30
CA GLY A 258 -4.69 -15.82 8.99
C GLY A 258 -4.50 -14.59 8.10
N PHE A 259 -4.72 -14.69 6.78
CA PHE A 259 -4.89 -13.48 5.96
C PHE A 259 -6.25 -12.82 6.28
N PRO A 260 -6.31 -11.49 6.51
CA PRO A 260 -7.58 -10.78 6.69
C PRO A 260 -8.30 -10.55 5.35
N PRO A 261 -9.62 -10.32 5.36
CA PRO A 261 -10.35 -9.86 4.18
C PRO A 261 -10.07 -8.38 3.91
N LEU A 262 -10.11 -8.00 2.63
CA LEU A 262 -9.87 -6.63 2.17
C LEU A 262 -11.10 -5.97 1.53
N TRP A 263 -12.23 -6.69 1.47
CA TRP A 263 -13.56 -6.13 1.17
C TRP A 263 -14.32 -5.78 2.45
N ASP A 264 -15.43 -5.05 2.31
CA ASP A 264 -16.36 -4.81 3.41
C ASP A 264 -17.22 -6.07 3.66
N THR A 265 -16.86 -6.83 4.70
CA THR A 265 -17.53 -8.07 5.09
C THR A 265 -19.00 -7.92 5.47
N ALA A 266 -19.50 -6.70 5.73
CA ALA A 266 -20.89 -6.43 6.07
C ALA A 266 -21.79 -6.07 4.88
N SER A 267 -21.21 -5.59 3.76
CA SER A 267 -21.96 -5.27 2.52
C SER A 267 -21.63 -6.19 1.34
N GLY A 268 -20.49 -6.88 1.37
CA GLY A 268 -19.94 -7.63 0.24
C GLY A 268 -19.23 -6.75 -0.80
N GLU A 269 -19.18 -5.43 -0.60
CA GLU A 269 -18.61 -4.50 -1.56
C GLU A 269 -17.07 -4.42 -1.44
N SER A 270 -16.38 -4.40 -2.57
CA SER A 270 -14.92 -4.54 -2.68
C SER A 270 -14.15 -3.38 -2.03
N GLY A 271 -12.90 -3.63 -1.62
CA GLY A 271 -11.96 -2.59 -1.17
C GLY A 271 -10.73 -2.44 -2.06
N VAL A 272 -10.30 -3.50 -2.74
CA VAL A 272 -9.09 -3.54 -3.58
C VAL A 272 -9.26 -4.32 -4.90
N GLY A 273 -10.47 -4.80 -5.19
CA GLY A 273 -10.85 -5.37 -6.48
C GLY A 273 -10.18 -6.69 -6.86
N VAL A 274 -10.12 -6.95 -8.17
CA VAL A 274 -9.55 -8.14 -8.81
C VAL A 274 -8.02 -8.26 -8.67
N PHE A 275 -7.37 -7.31 -8.01
CA PHE A 275 -5.91 -7.25 -7.89
C PHE A 275 -5.34 -8.01 -6.69
N ALA A 276 -6.18 -8.37 -5.72
CA ALA A 276 -5.78 -9.07 -4.49
C ALA A 276 -6.52 -10.41 -4.32
N LEU A 277 -5.84 -11.42 -3.76
CA LEU A 277 -6.47 -12.71 -3.41
C LEU A 277 -7.64 -12.53 -2.44
N MET A 278 -7.44 -11.70 -1.40
CA MET A 278 -8.36 -11.53 -0.26
C MET A 278 -9.48 -10.51 -0.56
N ASP A 279 -9.93 -10.48 -1.81
CA ASP A 279 -11.01 -9.69 -2.38
C ASP A 279 -11.45 -10.40 -3.69
N GLN A 280 -11.98 -9.68 -4.68
CA GLN A 280 -12.52 -10.26 -5.92
C GLN A 280 -11.50 -11.05 -6.76
N GLY A 281 -10.19 -10.86 -6.54
CA GLY A 281 -9.13 -11.51 -7.32
C GLY A 281 -9.09 -13.03 -7.18
N SER A 282 -9.76 -13.62 -6.19
CA SER A 282 -10.02 -15.06 -6.09
C SER A 282 -10.78 -15.62 -7.32
N ASN A 283 -11.68 -14.84 -7.94
CA ASN A 283 -12.46 -15.21 -9.12
C ASN A 283 -11.68 -15.02 -10.44
N ASN A 284 -10.43 -14.57 -10.41
CA ASN A 284 -9.68 -14.26 -11.62
C ASN A 284 -9.56 -15.46 -12.57
N ALA A 285 -9.78 -15.17 -13.86
CA ALA A 285 -9.96 -16.15 -14.92
C ALA A 285 -10.98 -17.27 -14.59
N ARG A 286 -12.14 -16.90 -14.00
CA ARG A 286 -13.21 -17.82 -13.55
C ARG A 286 -12.73 -18.79 -12.45
N GLY A 287 -11.92 -18.29 -11.51
CA GLY A 287 -11.35 -19.08 -10.41
C GLY A 287 -10.22 -20.04 -10.80
N LEU A 288 -9.80 -20.09 -12.08
CA LEU A 288 -8.65 -20.91 -12.49
C LEU A 288 -7.30 -20.23 -12.21
N VAL A 289 -7.24 -18.91 -12.27
CA VAL A 289 -6.00 -18.14 -12.11
C VAL A 289 -6.21 -17.04 -11.06
N PRO A 290 -6.40 -17.40 -9.77
CA PRO A 290 -6.59 -16.43 -8.71
C PRO A 290 -5.42 -15.45 -8.62
N ALA A 291 -5.72 -14.18 -8.33
CA ALA A 291 -4.72 -13.14 -8.11
C ALA A 291 -3.72 -13.58 -7.02
N PRO A 292 -2.41 -13.31 -7.18
CA PRO A 292 -1.49 -13.28 -6.05
C PRO A 292 -1.95 -12.25 -5.01
N PRO A 293 -1.72 -12.46 -3.70
CA PRO A 293 -2.01 -11.44 -2.70
C PRO A 293 -1.33 -10.11 -3.03
N ASP A 294 -1.95 -9.02 -2.60
CA ASP A 294 -1.47 -7.65 -2.78
C ASP A 294 -0.12 -7.40 -2.06
N ALA A 295 0.47 -6.25 -2.33
CA ALA A 295 1.76 -5.87 -1.77
C ALA A 295 1.81 -5.82 -0.23
N TRP A 296 0.74 -5.38 0.44
CA TRP A 296 0.72 -5.31 1.91
C TRP A 296 0.53 -6.70 2.52
N SER A 297 -0.38 -7.52 2.01
CA SER A 297 -0.59 -8.90 2.47
C SER A 297 0.68 -9.74 2.38
N ARG A 298 1.50 -9.56 1.32
CA ARG A 298 2.80 -10.25 1.20
C ARG A 298 3.86 -9.74 2.19
N ILE A 299 3.79 -8.48 2.62
CA ILE A 299 4.61 -7.97 3.74
C ILE A 299 4.10 -8.56 5.08
N TYR A 300 2.79 -8.54 5.31
CA TYR A 300 2.13 -9.07 6.51
C TYR A 300 2.48 -10.57 6.74
N ALA A 301 2.46 -11.37 5.67
CA ALA A 301 2.86 -12.78 5.69
C ALA A 301 4.38 -13.01 5.81
N GLY A 302 5.21 -11.95 5.83
CA GLY A 302 6.67 -12.06 5.85
C GLY A 302 7.28 -12.60 4.56
N TRP A 303 6.56 -12.51 3.43
CA TRP A 303 7.01 -13.02 2.13
C TRP A 303 7.89 -12.02 1.38
N GLU A 304 7.75 -10.71 1.62
CA GLU A 304 8.58 -9.67 0.99
C GLU A 304 9.07 -8.59 1.96
N ASP A 305 10.37 -8.26 1.85
CA ASP A 305 10.95 -7.04 2.39
C ASP A 305 10.93 -5.95 1.29
N PRO A 306 10.22 -4.81 1.47
CA PRO A 306 10.18 -3.76 0.47
C PRO A 306 11.44 -2.89 0.49
N ILE A 307 11.86 -2.41 -0.68
CA ILE A 307 12.96 -1.46 -0.81
C ILE A 307 12.46 -0.03 -0.62
N SER A 308 13.17 0.77 0.17
CA SER A 308 12.97 2.23 0.24
C SER A 308 14.07 2.96 -0.55
N PRO A 309 13.80 3.34 -1.81
CA PRO A 309 14.81 3.91 -2.69
C PRO A 309 15.17 5.36 -2.34
N PRO A 310 16.35 5.84 -2.76
CA PRO A 310 16.65 7.26 -2.75
C PRO A 310 15.79 8.00 -3.78
N LEU A 311 15.35 9.22 -3.43
CA LEU A 311 14.62 10.09 -4.35
C LEU A 311 15.45 10.45 -5.58
N ASP A 312 14.75 10.88 -6.63
CA ASP A 312 15.24 11.30 -7.95
C ASP A 312 15.91 10.18 -8.79
N SER A 313 16.12 9.00 -8.18
CA SER A 313 16.64 7.82 -8.86
C SER A 313 15.63 7.20 -9.82
N VAL A 314 16.13 6.66 -10.93
CA VAL A 314 15.33 5.82 -11.84
C VAL A 314 15.28 4.42 -11.25
N LEU A 315 14.06 3.95 -11.02
CA LEU A 315 13.73 2.63 -10.53
C LEU A 315 13.38 1.72 -11.71
N VAL A 316 13.75 0.46 -11.57
CA VAL A 316 13.59 -0.58 -12.59
C VAL A 316 13.01 -1.78 -11.85
N LEU A 317 11.75 -2.09 -12.12
CA LEU A 317 10.94 -3.00 -11.31
C LEU A 317 10.39 -4.15 -12.18
N PRO A 318 11.06 -5.31 -12.22
CA PRO A 318 10.56 -6.52 -12.85
C PRO A 318 9.23 -6.98 -12.24
N SER A 319 8.30 -7.44 -13.08
CA SER A 319 6.98 -7.91 -12.65
C SER A 319 7.08 -9.05 -11.63
N ARG A 320 6.42 -8.87 -10.48
CA ARG A 320 6.31 -9.79 -9.31
C ARG A 320 7.51 -10.75 -9.15
N ARG A 321 8.67 -10.19 -8.77
CA ARG A 321 9.85 -10.94 -8.32
C ARG A 321 10.22 -10.54 -6.90
N GLU A 322 10.79 -11.47 -6.15
CA GLU A 322 11.24 -11.25 -4.78
C GLU A 322 12.14 -10.00 -4.67
N HIS A 323 11.89 -9.18 -3.65
CA HIS A 323 12.53 -7.88 -3.40
C HIS A 323 12.31 -6.81 -4.50
N GLN A 324 11.31 -6.97 -5.39
CA GLN A 324 10.91 -5.95 -6.38
C GLN A 324 9.62 -5.23 -5.96
N LEU A 325 9.51 -4.90 -4.67
CA LEU A 325 8.43 -4.12 -4.07
C LEU A 325 9.00 -2.83 -3.48
N VAL A 326 8.51 -1.67 -3.88
CA VAL A 326 8.99 -0.35 -3.43
C VAL A 326 8.08 0.21 -2.34
N LYS A 327 8.64 0.74 -1.24
CA LYS A 327 7.90 1.45 -0.17
C LYS A 327 8.31 2.92 -0.10
N ILE A 328 7.35 3.82 -0.29
CA ILE A 328 7.51 5.28 -0.33
C ILE A 328 6.83 5.88 0.92
N PRO A 329 7.58 6.22 1.98
CA PRO A 329 6.98 6.71 3.23
C PRO A 329 6.46 8.15 3.10
N LEU A 330 5.21 8.38 3.52
CA LEU A 330 4.63 9.72 3.63
C LEU A 330 4.67 10.23 5.09
N THR A 331 4.33 9.36 6.04
CA THR A 331 4.41 9.63 7.50
C THR A 331 5.15 8.49 8.24
N ALA A 332 4.87 8.31 9.53
CA ALA A 332 5.33 7.14 10.30
C ALA A 332 4.39 5.93 10.16
N THR A 333 3.14 6.14 9.76
CA THR A 333 2.05 5.15 9.69
C THR A 333 1.40 5.08 8.31
N GLU A 334 1.76 5.98 7.39
CA GLU A 334 1.12 6.18 6.09
C GLU A 334 2.15 6.18 4.96
N TYR A 335 1.94 5.37 3.91
CA TYR A 335 2.90 5.18 2.81
C TYR A 335 2.28 4.59 1.55
N PHE A 336 2.96 4.77 0.42
CA PHE A 336 2.66 4.01 -0.80
C PHE A 336 3.52 2.74 -0.91
N LEU A 337 2.94 1.66 -1.43
CA LEU A 337 3.64 0.50 -1.96
C LEU A 337 3.51 0.48 -3.48
N VAL A 338 4.59 0.25 -4.21
CA VAL A 338 4.58 0.18 -5.68
C VAL A 338 5.17 -1.14 -6.15
N GLU A 339 4.39 -1.89 -6.93
CA GLU A 339 4.79 -3.16 -7.55
C GLU A 339 4.47 -3.18 -9.05
N ALA A 340 5.16 -4.04 -9.80
CA ALA A 340 4.89 -4.28 -11.22
C ALA A 340 4.14 -5.61 -11.41
N ARG A 341 3.10 -5.61 -12.27
CA ARG A 341 2.27 -6.78 -12.61
C ARG A 341 2.17 -6.95 -14.13
N GLN A 342 2.07 -8.21 -14.59
CA GLN A 342 2.01 -8.55 -16.02
C GLN A 342 1.03 -9.69 -16.30
N ASN A 343 -0.02 -9.38 -17.08
CA ASN A 343 -1.05 -10.32 -17.53
C ASN A 343 -0.79 -10.96 -18.91
N TYR A 344 0.47 -10.96 -19.35
CA TYR A 344 0.88 -11.46 -20.66
C TYR A 344 1.28 -12.95 -20.58
N TRP A 345 0.61 -13.81 -21.37
CA TRP A 345 0.98 -15.23 -21.49
C TRP A 345 2.09 -15.47 -22.52
N ARG A 346 2.35 -14.47 -23.36
CA ARG A 346 3.55 -14.31 -24.21
C ARG A 346 3.77 -12.82 -24.46
N GLU A 347 4.97 -12.45 -24.93
CA GLU A 347 5.35 -11.08 -25.32
C GLU A 347 4.20 -10.29 -25.99
N GLU A 348 3.82 -9.16 -25.36
CA GLU A 348 2.75 -8.23 -25.76
C GLU A 348 1.34 -8.82 -25.95
N VAL A 349 1.01 -10.00 -25.39
CA VAL A 349 -0.31 -10.63 -25.57
C VAL A 349 -0.90 -11.15 -24.26
N SER A 350 -2.01 -10.51 -23.84
CA SER A 350 -2.89 -10.93 -22.75
C SER A 350 -3.99 -11.91 -23.21
N LEU A 351 -4.73 -12.48 -22.25
CA LEU A 351 -5.90 -13.33 -22.53
C LEU A 351 -6.96 -12.59 -23.36
N ASP A 352 -7.38 -11.40 -22.94
CA ASP A 352 -8.40 -10.62 -23.67
C ASP A 352 -7.95 -10.24 -25.09
N SER A 353 -6.72 -9.75 -25.26
CA SER A 353 -6.19 -9.42 -26.60
C SER A 353 -6.23 -10.62 -27.56
N THR A 354 -6.15 -11.85 -27.02
CA THR A 354 -6.30 -13.10 -27.78
C THR A 354 -7.75 -13.35 -28.16
N ARG A 355 -8.70 -13.22 -27.22
CA ARG A 355 -10.15 -13.36 -27.47
C ARG A 355 -10.64 -12.33 -28.49
N TYR A 356 -10.26 -11.06 -28.30
CA TYR A 356 -10.59 -9.95 -29.17
C TYR A 356 -10.05 -10.14 -30.59
N LEU A 357 -8.81 -10.61 -30.75
CA LEU A 357 -8.22 -10.90 -32.06
C LEU A 357 -8.89 -12.08 -32.78
N ILE A 358 -9.41 -13.06 -32.05
CA ILE A 358 -10.21 -14.17 -32.62
C ILE A 358 -11.58 -13.66 -33.04
N TRP A 359 -12.24 -12.84 -32.23
CA TRP A 359 -13.50 -12.19 -32.57
C TRP A 359 -13.40 -11.32 -33.82
N GLN A 360 -12.38 -10.47 -33.93
CA GLN A 360 -12.13 -9.64 -35.13
C GLN A 360 -11.98 -10.48 -36.42
N LYS A 361 -11.49 -11.72 -36.32
CA LYS A 361 -11.22 -12.61 -37.46
C LYS A 361 -12.37 -13.55 -37.81
N THR A 362 -13.22 -13.89 -36.84
CA THR A 362 -14.22 -14.96 -36.98
C THR A 362 -15.66 -14.51 -36.73
N GLY A 363 -15.87 -13.40 -36.01
CA GLY A 363 -17.16 -12.99 -35.46
C GLY A 363 -17.56 -13.70 -34.17
N ARG A 364 -16.83 -14.74 -33.74
CA ARG A 364 -17.03 -15.48 -32.49
C ARG A 364 -16.09 -14.94 -31.41
N TYR A 365 -16.62 -14.53 -30.27
CA TYR A 365 -15.82 -14.20 -29.08
C TYR A 365 -15.67 -15.50 -28.27
N PRO A 366 -14.48 -16.13 -28.23
CA PRO A 366 -14.34 -17.48 -27.70
C PRO A 366 -14.44 -17.53 -26.17
N PRO A 367 -14.86 -18.65 -25.56
CA PRO A 367 -14.80 -18.88 -24.12
C PRO A 367 -13.40 -18.69 -23.55
N LEU A 368 -13.28 -18.24 -22.30
CA LEU A 368 -11.98 -18.08 -21.65
C LEU A 368 -11.24 -19.43 -21.50
N ALA A 369 -11.96 -20.50 -21.19
CA ALA A 369 -11.42 -21.86 -21.06
C ALA A 369 -10.74 -22.35 -22.35
N GLU A 370 -11.31 -22.03 -23.51
CA GLU A 370 -10.73 -22.36 -24.83
C GLU A 370 -9.34 -21.71 -25.00
N ILE A 371 -9.19 -20.45 -24.57
CA ILE A 371 -7.91 -19.73 -24.67
C ILE A 371 -6.88 -20.23 -23.66
N LEU A 372 -7.29 -20.48 -22.41
CA LEU A 372 -6.41 -21.01 -21.38
C LEU A 372 -5.84 -22.37 -21.79
N ILE A 373 -6.68 -23.28 -22.30
CA ILE A 373 -6.30 -24.65 -22.61
C ILE A 373 -5.51 -24.75 -23.94
N ASP A 374 -5.89 -24.02 -25.00
CA ASP A 374 -5.18 -24.10 -26.29
C ASP A 374 -3.90 -23.27 -26.35
N SER A 375 -3.79 -22.17 -25.56
CA SER A 375 -2.73 -21.16 -25.76
C SER A 375 -1.79 -20.96 -24.57
N VAL A 376 -2.24 -21.14 -23.33
CA VAL A 376 -1.45 -20.79 -22.14
C VAL A 376 -0.65 -22.00 -21.62
N PRO A 377 0.65 -21.84 -21.29
CA PRO A 377 1.39 -22.86 -20.56
C PRO A 377 0.75 -23.18 -19.20
N HIS A 378 0.29 -24.42 -19.04
CA HIS A 378 -0.35 -24.92 -17.82
C HIS A 378 -0.01 -26.40 -17.62
N THR A 379 -0.27 -26.92 -16.42
CA THR A 379 -0.17 -28.34 -16.08
C THR A 379 -1.54 -28.86 -15.63
N THR A 380 -1.88 -30.08 -16.04
CA THR A 380 -3.17 -30.73 -15.74
C THR A 380 -2.91 -32.15 -15.28
N ASP A 381 -3.65 -32.61 -14.25
CA ASP A 381 -3.62 -34.01 -13.83
C ASP A 381 -4.26 -34.89 -14.93
N PRO A 382 -3.53 -35.85 -15.53
CA PRO A 382 -4.01 -36.65 -16.65
C PRO A 382 -5.01 -37.75 -16.25
N VAL A 383 -5.36 -37.87 -14.96
CA VAL A 383 -6.35 -38.82 -14.42
C VAL A 383 -7.64 -38.10 -14.01
N THR A 384 -7.55 -36.89 -13.47
CA THR A 384 -8.71 -36.13 -12.94
C THR A 384 -9.11 -34.93 -13.79
N GLY A 385 -8.26 -34.46 -14.71
CA GLY A 385 -8.54 -33.30 -15.56
C GLY A 385 -8.43 -31.94 -14.84
N VAL A 386 -8.13 -31.92 -13.55
CA VAL A 386 -7.91 -30.68 -12.77
C VAL A 386 -6.64 -29.98 -13.25
N ILE A 387 -6.72 -28.68 -13.52
CA ILE A 387 -5.56 -27.84 -13.86
C ILE A 387 -4.80 -27.54 -12.57
N THR A 388 -3.56 -28.01 -12.48
CA THR A 388 -2.74 -27.96 -11.27
C THR A 388 -1.66 -26.88 -11.26
N ALA A 389 -1.34 -26.24 -12.39
CA ALA A 389 -0.41 -25.10 -12.38
C ALA A 389 -0.57 -24.20 -13.62
N PHE A 390 -0.24 -22.92 -13.45
CA PHE A 390 0.03 -21.96 -14.53
C PHE A 390 1.41 -21.33 -14.32
N ASP A 391 2.10 -20.96 -15.41
CA ASP A 391 3.43 -20.33 -15.34
C ASP A 391 3.42 -18.96 -14.62
N SER A 392 2.28 -18.26 -14.64
CA SER A 392 2.04 -17.05 -13.83
C SER A 392 0.58 -16.95 -13.39
N TYR A 393 0.37 -16.45 -12.17
CA TYR A 393 -0.96 -16.16 -11.63
C TYR A 393 -1.42 -14.71 -11.86
N ASP A 394 -0.55 -13.86 -12.42
CA ASP A 394 -0.93 -12.50 -12.83
C ASP A 394 -1.68 -12.47 -14.18
N LEU A 395 -1.79 -13.60 -14.89
CA LEU A 395 -2.52 -13.70 -16.17
C LEU A 395 -4.00 -13.33 -16.08
N GLY A 396 -4.58 -13.42 -14.87
CA GLY A 396 -5.96 -13.05 -14.59
C GLY A 396 -6.20 -11.56 -14.29
N THR A 397 -5.16 -10.74 -14.07
CA THR A 397 -5.35 -9.30 -13.79
C THR A 397 -5.78 -8.53 -15.05
N PRO A 398 -6.55 -7.43 -14.93
CA PRO A 398 -7.10 -6.73 -16.09
C PRO A 398 -6.04 -6.01 -16.94
N GLY A 399 -4.94 -5.57 -16.34
CA GLY A 399 -3.85 -4.86 -17.02
C GLY A 399 -2.45 -5.39 -16.72
N THR A 400 -1.47 -4.85 -17.45
CA THR A 400 -0.03 -4.94 -17.19
C THR A 400 0.48 -3.53 -16.91
N GLY A 401 1.29 -3.33 -15.87
CA GLY A 401 1.79 -2.01 -15.47
C GLY A 401 2.25 -1.97 -14.02
N LEU A 402 2.23 -0.79 -13.41
CA LEU A 402 2.40 -0.63 -11.97
C LEU A 402 1.04 -0.66 -11.26
N LEU A 403 1.01 -1.26 -10.06
CA LEU A 403 -0.02 -1.01 -9.05
C LEU A 403 0.61 -0.15 -7.95
N ILE A 404 -0.13 0.87 -7.51
CA ILE A 404 0.26 1.79 -6.44
C ILE A 404 -0.78 1.63 -5.33
N TRP A 405 -0.36 1.14 -4.18
CA TRP A 405 -1.23 0.90 -3.03
C TRP A 405 -1.01 1.96 -1.97
N HIS A 406 -2.06 2.60 -1.47
CA HIS A 406 -2.01 3.49 -0.30
C HIS A 406 -2.24 2.67 0.96
N VAL A 407 -1.37 2.81 1.96
CA VAL A 407 -1.40 2.03 3.19
C VAL A 407 -1.47 2.95 4.42
N ASP A 408 -2.47 2.73 5.27
CA ASP A 408 -2.67 3.38 6.56
C ASP A 408 -2.63 2.33 7.69
N GLU A 409 -1.49 2.24 8.36
CA GLU A 409 -1.23 1.26 9.43
C GLU A 409 -2.11 1.50 10.68
N GLU A 410 -2.63 2.72 10.89
CA GLU A 410 -3.52 3.01 12.02
C GLU A 410 -4.93 2.47 11.74
N ARG A 411 -5.40 2.58 10.49
CA ARG A 411 -6.64 1.95 10.02
C ARG A 411 -6.54 0.42 9.97
N ILE A 412 -5.45 -0.11 9.40
CA ILE A 412 -5.18 -1.57 9.37
C ILE A 412 -5.17 -2.15 10.79
N ALA A 413 -4.38 -1.58 11.70
CA ALA A 413 -4.28 -2.08 13.08
C ALA A 413 -5.59 -1.94 13.88
N ALA A 414 -6.48 -1.02 13.49
CA ALA A 414 -7.81 -0.87 14.10
C ALA A 414 -8.86 -1.84 13.51
N GLY A 415 -8.70 -2.29 12.27
CA GLY A 415 -9.66 -3.16 11.56
C GLY A 415 -9.26 -4.64 11.45
N LEU A 416 -8.04 -5.02 11.83
CA LEU A 416 -7.50 -6.37 11.68
C LEU A 416 -8.28 -7.42 12.50
N ASP A 417 -8.47 -7.18 13.79
CA ASP A 417 -9.19 -8.08 14.73
C ASP A 417 -10.69 -8.16 14.45
N SER A 418 -11.24 -7.28 13.61
CA SER A 418 -12.68 -7.15 13.33
C SER A 418 -13.04 -7.28 11.84
N TYR A 419 -12.13 -7.80 11.02
CA TYR A 419 -12.31 -8.03 9.58
C TYR A 419 -12.89 -6.81 8.82
N SER A 420 -12.42 -5.62 9.20
CA SER A 420 -12.98 -4.34 8.77
C SER A 420 -11.91 -3.33 8.33
N ILE A 421 -10.75 -3.81 7.84
CA ILE A 421 -9.63 -2.97 7.37
C ILE A 421 -10.11 -1.93 6.35
N ASN A 422 -11.02 -2.32 5.45
CA ASN A 422 -11.57 -1.49 4.38
C ASN A 422 -13.09 -1.23 4.53
N GLY A 423 -13.66 -1.46 5.71
CA GLY A 423 -15.10 -1.26 5.97
C GLY A 423 -15.54 0.21 5.98
N ASP A 424 -14.61 1.15 6.15
CA ASP A 424 -14.83 2.59 5.91
C ASP A 424 -14.35 2.92 4.50
N ARG A 425 -15.23 2.79 3.49
CA ARG A 425 -14.82 2.86 2.07
C ARG A 425 -14.40 4.26 1.59
N GLU A 426 -14.62 5.29 2.41
CA GLU A 426 -14.10 6.66 2.22
C GLU A 426 -12.70 6.83 2.86
N HIS A 427 -12.25 5.89 3.70
CA HIS A 427 -10.98 5.94 4.45
C HIS A 427 -10.44 4.53 4.72
N ARG A 428 -10.08 3.83 3.64
CA ARG A 428 -9.54 2.47 3.64
C ARG A 428 -8.24 2.37 4.44
N GLY A 429 -7.95 1.17 4.97
CA GLY A 429 -6.65 0.85 5.54
C GLY A 429 -5.64 0.40 4.49
N LEU A 430 -6.11 -0.29 3.45
CA LEU A 430 -5.34 -0.61 2.25
C LEU A 430 -6.18 -0.23 1.03
N ASP A 431 -5.65 0.65 0.21
CA ASP A 431 -6.32 1.17 -0.98
C ASP A 431 -5.50 0.94 -2.24
N LEU A 432 -6.14 0.89 -3.40
CA LEU A 432 -5.48 0.97 -4.70
C LEU A 432 -5.67 2.39 -5.24
N GLU A 433 -4.59 3.06 -5.61
CA GLU A 433 -4.66 4.39 -6.24
C GLU A 433 -5.10 4.21 -7.70
N GLU A 434 -6.40 4.32 -7.97
CA GLU A 434 -7.04 4.02 -9.25
C GLU A 434 -6.58 4.99 -10.34
N ALA A 435 -5.72 4.53 -11.27
CA ALA A 435 -4.99 5.39 -12.22
C ALA A 435 -5.85 6.20 -13.20
N ASP A 436 -7.16 5.94 -13.36
CA ASP A 436 -8.03 6.81 -14.16
C ASP A 436 -8.67 7.97 -13.36
N GLY A 437 -8.32 8.10 -12.08
CA GLY A 437 -8.82 9.13 -11.17
C GLY A 437 -10.29 8.97 -10.77
N ALA A 438 -10.94 7.86 -11.12
CA ALA A 438 -12.22 7.47 -10.57
C ALA A 438 -11.99 6.47 -9.43
N GLN A 439 -12.15 6.94 -8.19
CA GLN A 439 -12.18 6.06 -7.03
C GLN A 439 -13.54 5.34 -7.00
N ASP A 440 -13.68 4.23 -7.74
CA ASP A 440 -14.97 3.55 -7.89
C ASP A 440 -14.99 2.02 -7.70
N ILE A 441 -13.83 1.37 -7.48
CA ILE A 441 -13.77 0.07 -6.80
C ILE A 441 -14.64 0.14 -5.52
N GLY A 442 -15.53 -0.83 -5.33
CA GLY A 442 -16.40 -0.89 -4.16
C GLY A 442 -17.52 0.17 -4.10
N PHE A 443 -17.73 0.98 -5.14
CA PHE A 443 -18.85 1.92 -5.19
C PHE A 443 -19.98 1.43 -6.11
N PRO A 444 -21.27 1.67 -5.78
CA PRO A 444 -22.39 1.21 -6.59
C PRO A 444 -22.37 1.75 -8.03
N ASN A 445 -22.12 0.85 -8.97
CA ASN A 445 -22.05 1.16 -10.39
C ASN A 445 -23.35 1.80 -10.93
N LEU A 446 -23.21 2.95 -11.60
CA LEU A 446 -24.31 3.69 -12.25
C LEU A 446 -24.33 3.52 -13.78
N PHE A 447 -23.36 2.80 -14.36
CA PHE A 447 -23.24 2.57 -15.79
C PHE A 447 -23.96 1.28 -16.22
N ILE A 448 -24.71 1.36 -17.33
CA ILE A 448 -25.62 0.28 -17.78
C ILE A 448 -24.85 -0.84 -18.54
N THR A 449 -23.58 -0.61 -18.90
CA THR A 449 -22.85 -1.42 -19.90
C THR A 449 -21.41 -1.78 -19.53
N SER A 450 -20.96 -1.38 -18.34
CA SER A 450 -19.59 -1.53 -17.84
C SER A 450 -19.67 -1.48 -16.33
N ASP A 451 -18.90 -2.31 -15.63
CA ASP A 451 -18.84 -2.30 -14.18
C ASP A 451 -17.38 -2.21 -13.72
N PRO A 452 -16.95 -1.02 -13.25
CA PRO A 452 -15.60 -0.81 -12.76
C PRO A 452 -15.47 -1.14 -11.24
N SER A 453 -16.56 -1.43 -10.53
CA SER A 453 -16.56 -1.56 -9.06
C SER A 453 -15.78 -2.76 -8.49
N ALA A 454 -15.25 -3.62 -9.36
CA ALA A 454 -14.32 -4.70 -9.03
C ALA A 454 -12.88 -4.45 -9.55
N GLY A 455 -12.60 -3.32 -10.19
CA GLY A 455 -11.33 -2.98 -10.84
C GLY A 455 -11.24 -3.42 -12.30
N TYR A 456 -10.62 -2.59 -13.15
CA TYR A 456 -10.45 -2.85 -14.58
C TYR A 456 -9.06 -2.42 -15.09
N PHE A 457 -8.89 -2.20 -16.40
CA PHE A 457 -7.57 -1.86 -16.95
C PHE A 457 -7.21 -0.38 -16.75
N GLY A 458 -8.20 0.49 -16.45
CA GLY A 458 -8.00 1.92 -16.29
C GLY A 458 -7.25 2.29 -15.02
N ASP A 459 -7.36 1.45 -13.99
CA ASP A 459 -6.79 1.64 -12.65
C ASP A 459 -5.28 1.33 -12.62
N VAL A 460 -4.74 0.74 -13.69
CA VAL A 460 -3.33 0.31 -13.78
C VAL A 460 -2.44 1.43 -14.34
N TRP A 461 -1.33 1.70 -13.66
CA TRP A 461 -0.41 2.77 -14.01
C TRP A 461 0.57 2.33 -15.11
N PHE A 462 0.32 2.77 -16.35
CA PHE A 462 1.22 2.55 -17.49
C PHE A 462 1.10 3.66 -18.56
N ARG A 463 2.19 3.92 -19.28
CA ARG A 463 2.18 4.89 -20.39
C ARG A 463 1.31 4.45 -21.54
N GLY A 464 0.37 5.32 -21.94
CA GLY A 464 -0.67 5.04 -22.93
C GLY A 464 -2.00 4.58 -22.33
N ASN A 465 -2.15 4.62 -20.99
CA ASN A 465 -3.45 4.50 -20.35
C ASN A 465 -4.29 5.75 -20.67
N ARG A 466 -5.31 5.56 -21.51
CA ARG A 466 -6.16 6.65 -22.01
C ARG A 466 -7.17 7.16 -21.01
N GLU A 467 -7.47 6.39 -19.97
CA GLU A 467 -8.43 6.83 -18.95
C GLU A 467 -7.71 7.75 -17.95
N TYR A 468 -6.44 7.46 -17.59
CA TYR A 468 -5.52 8.45 -16.99
C TYR A 468 -5.39 9.73 -17.83
N GLU A 469 -5.10 9.62 -19.14
CA GLU A 469 -4.98 10.78 -20.04
C GLU A 469 -6.30 11.58 -20.18
N ARG A 470 -7.46 10.95 -19.92
CA ARG A 470 -8.78 11.61 -19.97
C ARG A 470 -9.01 12.53 -18.77
N VAL A 471 -8.47 12.21 -17.59
CA VAL A 471 -8.57 13.07 -16.40
C VAL A 471 -7.35 13.98 -16.20
N ASN A 472 -6.18 13.60 -16.72
CA ASN A 472 -4.94 14.38 -16.72
C ASN A 472 -4.57 14.84 -18.15
N PRO A 473 -5.32 15.78 -18.76
CA PRO A 473 -5.15 16.14 -20.17
C PRO A 473 -3.79 16.79 -20.50
N ASP A 474 -3.12 17.40 -19.52
CA ASP A 474 -1.77 17.95 -19.70
C ASP A 474 -0.69 16.86 -19.89
N PHE A 475 -1.02 15.60 -19.61
CA PHE A 475 -0.16 14.42 -19.80
C PHE A 475 -0.52 13.58 -21.05
N GLN A 476 -1.39 14.07 -21.94
CA GLN A 476 -1.75 13.37 -23.18
C GLN A 476 -0.50 12.96 -23.99
N ASP A 477 -0.45 11.71 -24.46
CA ASP A 477 0.68 11.08 -25.17
C ASP A 477 2.03 11.04 -24.39
N GLN A 478 2.09 11.50 -23.13
CA GLN A 478 3.31 11.57 -22.30
C GLN A 478 3.44 10.36 -21.37
N ALA A 479 4.35 10.41 -20.38
CA ALA A 479 4.46 9.39 -19.33
C ALA A 479 3.57 9.81 -18.14
N PRO A 480 2.75 8.92 -17.57
CA PRO A 480 1.93 9.25 -16.41
C PRO A 480 2.76 9.70 -15.20
N GLU A 481 2.13 10.55 -14.41
CA GLU A 481 2.57 10.99 -13.09
C GLU A 481 1.45 10.76 -12.08
N PHE A 482 1.82 10.23 -10.92
CA PHE A 482 1.00 10.25 -9.70
C PHE A 482 1.65 11.27 -8.76
N GLY A 483 1.08 12.48 -8.65
CA GLY A 483 1.69 13.61 -7.95
C GLY A 483 0.66 14.49 -7.23
N PRO A 484 1.08 15.55 -6.51
CA PRO A 484 0.19 16.40 -5.71
C PRO A 484 -0.75 17.31 -6.52
N THR A 485 -0.74 17.21 -7.85
CA THR A 485 -1.53 18.03 -8.78
C THR A 485 -2.24 17.24 -9.88
N THR A 486 -2.14 15.90 -9.86
CA THR A 486 -2.78 14.99 -10.83
C THR A 486 -4.13 14.48 -10.31
N TYR A 487 -4.77 13.57 -11.03
CA TYR A 487 -5.93 12.80 -10.58
C TYR A 487 -5.68 11.30 -10.84
N PRO A 488 -5.60 10.44 -9.80
CA PRO A 488 -5.61 10.76 -8.37
C PRO A 488 -4.37 11.56 -7.95
N ASP A 489 -4.34 12.04 -6.71
CA ASP A 489 -3.26 12.88 -6.18
C ASP A 489 -2.65 12.33 -4.89
N THR A 490 -1.36 12.60 -4.69
CA THR A 490 -0.54 12.03 -3.60
C THR A 490 -0.77 12.70 -2.23
N ARG A 491 -1.96 13.23 -1.95
CA ARG A 491 -2.30 13.73 -0.60
C ARG A 491 -2.39 12.57 0.39
N LEU A 492 -2.13 12.93 1.64
CA LEU A 492 -2.38 12.10 2.82
C LEU A 492 -3.90 11.94 3.03
N ASN A 493 -4.35 10.87 3.66
CA ASN A 493 -5.72 10.63 4.15
C ASN A 493 -6.27 11.81 4.98
N SER A 494 -5.37 12.56 5.63
CA SER A 494 -5.66 13.80 6.37
C SER A 494 -5.91 15.04 5.48
N GLY A 495 -5.88 14.89 4.16
CA GLY A 495 -6.00 15.95 3.16
C GLY A 495 -4.75 16.84 3.00
N PHE A 496 -3.67 16.55 3.73
CA PHE A 496 -2.42 17.31 3.63
C PHE A 496 -1.56 16.83 2.44
N PRO A 497 -0.90 17.73 1.68
CA PRO A 497 -0.01 17.35 0.59
C PRO A 497 1.29 16.70 1.08
N SER A 498 1.63 15.54 0.51
CA SER A 498 2.90 14.83 0.78
C SER A 498 4.12 15.50 0.12
N TYR A 499 3.90 16.18 -1.01
CA TYR A 499 4.93 16.65 -1.94
C TYR A 499 5.76 15.52 -2.57
N ILE A 500 5.27 14.29 -2.56
CA ILE A 500 5.85 13.14 -3.27
C ILE A 500 5.20 13.01 -4.64
N ALA A 501 5.95 12.65 -5.67
CA ALA A 501 5.39 12.23 -6.95
C ALA A 501 6.11 11.00 -7.52
N VAL A 502 5.35 10.11 -8.15
CA VAL A 502 5.82 8.96 -8.93
C VAL A 502 5.76 9.35 -10.41
N THR A 503 6.92 9.52 -11.05
CA THR A 503 7.05 10.13 -12.39
C THR A 503 7.80 9.22 -13.37
N ASP A 504 7.91 9.63 -14.65
CA ASP A 504 8.58 8.87 -15.72
C ASP A 504 8.03 7.42 -15.89
N ILE A 505 6.75 7.17 -15.58
CA ILE A 505 6.14 5.83 -15.63
C ILE A 505 6.20 5.26 -17.06
N SER A 506 6.76 4.07 -17.19
CA SER A 506 7.06 3.44 -18.48
C SER A 506 5.83 2.91 -19.23
N ALA A 507 6.05 2.52 -20.49
CA ALA A 507 5.15 1.62 -21.20
C ALA A 507 5.03 0.27 -20.45
N PRO A 508 3.92 -0.47 -20.60
CA PRO A 508 3.71 -1.76 -19.96
C PRO A 508 4.70 -2.82 -20.51
N GLY A 509 5.18 -3.72 -19.65
CA GLY A 509 6.18 -4.73 -20.02
C GLY A 509 6.48 -5.73 -18.90
N ASP A 510 7.53 -6.56 -19.09
CA ASP A 510 8.01 -7.49 -18.05
C ASP A 510 8.76 -6.78 -16.91
N THR A 511 9.14 -5.53 -17.15
CA THR A 511 9.93 -4.65 -16.30
C THR A 511 9.43 -3.23 -16.48
N MET A 512 8.87 -2.63 -15.43
CA MET A 512 8.45 -1.24 -15.42
C MET A 512 9.61 -0.33 -15.00
N THR A 513 9.59 0.94 -15.42
CA THR A 513 10.48 1.99 -14.87
C THR A 513 9.70 3.21 -14.45
N PHE A 514 10.18 3.89 -13.41
CA PHE A 514 9.62 5.14 -12.88
C PHE A 514 10.67 5.87 -12.04
N ARG A 515 10.34 7.03 -11.49
CA ARG A 515 11.09 7.71 -10.42
C ARG A 515 10.17 7.97 -9.23
N VAL A 516 10.78 8.22 -8.08
CA VAL A 516 10.10 8.88 -6.96
C VAL A 516 10.84 10.19 -6.69
N ILE A 517 10.15 11.31 -6.84
CA ILE A 517 10.68 12.66 -6.56
C ILE A 517 9.98 13.23 -5.32
N ASN A 518 10.53 14.33 -4.78
CA ASN A 518 9.80 15.18 -3.85
C ASN A 518 9.85 16.63 -4.33
N GLU A 519 8.71 17.22 -4.68
CA GLU A 519 8.62 18.56 -5.29
C GLU A 519 9.25 19.68 -4.44
N ARG A 520 9.36 19.47 -3.13
CA ARG A 520 9.98 20.40 -2.19
C ARG A 520 11.47 20.17 -1.97
N ARG A 521 12.04 19.11 -2.53
CA ARG A 521 13.48 18.90 -2.61
C ARG A 521 13.96 19.32 -3.98
N LEU A 522 14.94 20.22 -3.98
CA LEU A 522 15.78 20.51 -5.14
C LEU A 522 16.35 19.17 -5.66
N THR A 523 16.33 18.91 -6.96
CA THR A 523 16.81 17.64 -7.53
C THR A 523 18.25 17.37 -7.08
N GLY A 524 18.47 16.22 -6.44
CA GLY A 524 19.73 15.85 -5.81
C GLY A 524 19.92 16.31 -4.35
N PHE A 525 18.88 16.83 -3.68
CA PHE A 525 18.90 17.13 -2.24
C PHE A 525 18.11 16.13 -1.37
N PRO A 526 18.50 15.92 -0.10
CA PRO A 526 19.67 16.50 0.55
C PRO A 526 20.96 15.81 0.10
N THR A 527 21.92 16.60 -0.36
CA THR A 527 23.32 16.15 -0.37
C THR A 527 23.83 16.12 1.07
N ASP A 528 24.87 15.32 1.33
CA ASP A 528 25.62 15.30 2.60
C ASP A 528 26.26 16.66 2.99
N ARG A 529 26.06 17.71 2.19
CA ARG A 529 26.87 18.94 2.13
C ARG A 529 26.17 20.19 2.66
N GLY A 530 24.86 20.11 2.96
CA GLY A 530 24.28 20.92 4.03
C GLY A 530 22.95 21.62 3.78
N SER A 531 22.48 22.24 4.86
CA SER A 531 21.19 22.91 4.96
C SER A 531 21.10 24.21 4.15
N TYR A 532 19.91 24.50 3.63
CA TYR A 532 19.46 25.86 3.28
C TYR A 532 19.76 26.87 4.41
N ARG A 533 20.03 28.13 4.05
CA ARG A 533 20.32 29.22 4.99
C ARG A 533 19.48 30.48 4.72
N MET A 534 19.38 30.90 3.46
CA MET A 534 18.82 32.19 3.07
C MET A 534 18.27 32.13 1.63
N LEU A 535 17.23 32.94 1.37
CA LEU A 535 16.69 33.22 0.05
C LEU A 535 16.81 34.73 -0.18
N ALA A 536 17.54 35.17 -1.21
CA ALA A 536 17.76 36.58 -1.51
C ALA A 536 18.29 36.78 -2.93
N ASP A 537 17.86 37.86 -3.59
CA ASP A 537 18.51 38.39 -4.79
C ASP A 537 19.92 38.88 -4.40
N VAL A 538 20.95 38.13 -4.82
CA VAL A 538 22.36 38.47 -4.60
C VAL A 538 23.11 38.72 -5.91
N ASN A 539 22.55 38.29 -7.04
CA ASN A 539 23.08 38.55 -8.38
C ASN A 539 22.64 39.94 -8.94
N ALA A 540 21.62 40.56 -8.33
CA ALA A 540 20.98 41.83 -8.65
C ALA A 540 20.14 41.85 -9.96
N ASP A 541 19.60 40.72 -10.43
CA ASP A 541 18.70 40.64 -11.59
C ASP A 541 17.20 40.82 -11.27
N GLY A 542 16.81 40.69 -10.00
CA GLY A 542 15.45 40.85 -9.50
C GLY A 542 14.76 39.56 -9.06
N GLU A 543 15.32 38.38 -9.34
CA GLU A 543 14.86 37.09 -8.80
C GLU A 543 15.75 36.61 -7.64
N PRO A 544 15.21 35.88 -6.64
CA PRO A 544 15.98 35.54 -5.43
C PRO A 544 16.70 34.18 -5.49
N GLU A 545 18.02 34.18 -5.33
CA GLU A 545 18.82 32.96 -5.15
C GLU A 545 18.55 32.24 -3.83
N LEU A 546 18.63 30.90 -3.87
CA LEU A 546 18.80 30.07 -2.68
C LEU A 546 20.29 29.98 -2.33
N VAL A 547 20.65 30.33 -1.09
CA VAL A 547 22.01 30.21 -0.56
C VAL A 547 22.03 29.24 0.63
N GLY A 548 22.98 28.31 0.64
CA GLY A 548 23.05 27.25 1.64
C GLY A 548 24.45 26.69 1.91
N GLY A 549 24.54 25.83 2.92
CA GLY A 549 25.80 25.16 3.27
C GLY A 549 25.97 24.76 4.73
N SER A 550 26.68 23.66 4.98
CA SER A 550 27.19 23.28 6.31
C SER A 550 28.61 22.69 6.28
N GLY A 551 29.37 22.98 5.22
CA GLY A 551 30.73 22.49 5.02
C GLY A 551 31.34 22.99 3.71
N GLN A 552 30.51 23.15 2.67
CA GLN A 552 30.76 24.01 1.51
C GLN A 552 29.73 25.15 1.53
N LEU A 553 30.02 26.30 0.89
CA LEU A 553 29.03 27.37 0.63
C LEU A 553 28.61 27.30 -0.82
N TRP A 554 27.31 27.28 -1.08
CA TRP A 554 26.72 27.17 -2.41
C TRP A 554 25.55 28.13 -2.62
N LEU A 555 25.24 28.38 -3.90
CA LEU A 555 24.19 29.25 -4.41
C LEU A 555 23.45 28.53 -5.54
N SER A 556 22.13 28.72 -5.66
CA SER A 556 21.38 28.34 -6.86
C SER A 556 20.37 29.41 -7.27
N THR A 557 20.28 29.64 -8.58
CA THR A 557 19.42 30.63 -9.26
C THR A 557 17.99 30.12 -9.50
N GLY A 558 17.54 29.10 -8.76
CA GLY A 558 16.19 28.57 -8.85
C GLY A 558 16.08 27.14 -8.29
N PRO A 559 14.86 26.65 -7.99
CA PRO A 559 14.67 25.34 -7.38
C PRO A 559 15.12 24.16 -8.27
N GLU A 560 15.07 24.34 -9.58
CA GLU A 560 15.45 23.34 -10.59
C GLU A 560 16.93 23.42 -11.02
N ASN A 561 17.66 24.46 -10.59
CA ASN A 561 19.03 24.72 -11.02
C ASN A 561 20.07 24.03 -10.12
N ALA A 562 21.07 23.40 -10.74
CA ALA A 562 22.19 22.79 -10.03
C ALA A 562 23.03 23.85 -9.30
N PRO A 563 23.38 23.66 -8.01
CA PRO A 563 24.03 24.71 -7.22
C PRO A 563 25.49 24.96 -7.60
N GLU A 564 25.85 26.24 -7.76
CA GLU A 564 27.23 26.70 -7.89
C GLU A 564 27.92 26.74 -6.52
N ILE A 565 29.14 26.20 -6.43
CA ILE A 565 29.93 26.21 -5.19
C ILE A 565 30.73 27.51 -5.11
N LEU A 566 30.28 28.44 -4.26
CA LEU A 566 30.97 29.70 -3.98
C LEU A 566 32.22 29.51 -3.12
N LEU A 567 32.23 28.52 -2.21
CA LEU A 567 33.41 28.19 -1.40
C LEU A 567 33.47 26.70 -1.03
N ASP A 568 34.55 26.02 -1.45
CA ASP A 568 34.74 24.57 -1.27
C ASP A 568 34.88 24.09 0.19
N THR A 569 35.24 24.96 1.14
CA THR A 569 35.38 24.56 2.55
C THR A 569 35.14 25.73 3.51
N ILE A 570 34.14 25.58 4.39
CA ILE A 570 33.80 26.49 5.48
C ILE A 570 33.74 25.77 6.82
N GLY A 571 34.10 26.45 7.91
CA GLY A 571 33.86 25.97 9.27
C GLY A 571 32.36 25.77 9.58
N THR A 572 32.04 24.93 10.56
CA THR A 572 30.66 24.51 10.90
C THR A 572 29.76 25.59 11.51
N LYS A 573 30.25 26.84 11.62
CA LYS A 573 29.56 28.00 12.21
C LYS A 573 29.66 29.26 11.33
N VAL A 574 29.39 29.15 10.04
CA VAL A 574 29.33 30.34 9.18
C VAL A 574 27.98 31.06 9.30
N GLU A 575 28.04 32.37 9.48
CA GLU A 575 26.92 33.29 9.31
C GLU A 575 26.95 33.91 7.91
N LEU A 576 25.78 34.12 7.30
CA LEU A 576 25.63 34.75 5.99
C LEU A 576 24.94 36.11 6.17
N LEU A 577 25.46 37.11 5.47
CA LEU A 577 25.11 38.52 5.59
C LEU A 577 24.98 39.15 4.20
N LEU A 578 24.04 40.07 4.06
CA LEU A 578 23.89 40.91 2.86
C LEU A 578 24.31 42.34 3.20
N ALA A 579 25.16 42.93 2.36
CA ALA A 579 25.73 44.26 2.55
C ALA A 579 25.54 45.10 1.28
N GLY A 580 24.29 45.49 1.01
CA GLY A 580 23.88 46.00 -0.30
C GLY A 580 23.85 44.86 -1.30
N ASP A 581 24.43 45.08 -2.48
CA ASP A 581 24.62 44.11 -3.57
C ASP A 581 25.78 43.11 -3.31
N ALA A 582 26.28 42.99 -2.07
CA ALA A 582 27.37 42.09 -1.71
C ALA A 582 26.93 40.98 -0.75
N LEU A 583 27.16 39.72 -1.15
CA LEU A 583 27.06 38.56 -0.26
C LEU A 583 28.34 38.43 0.57
N VAL A 584 28.19 38.27 1.88
CA VAL A 584 29.30 38.14 2.83
C VAL A 584 29.12 36.89 3.68
N ALA A 585 30.14 36.04 3.72
CA ALA A 585 30.21 34.89 4.62
C ALA A 585 31.20 35.16 5.75
N ALA A 586 30.74 34.99 6.99
CA ALA A 586 31.51 35.26 8.20
C ALA A 586 31.80 33.95 8.96
N GLU A 587 33.08 33.65 9.15
CA GLU A 587 33.57 32.41 9.78
C GLU A 587 34.34 32.77 11.08
N PRO A 588 33.74 32.55 12.26
CA PRO A 588 34.38 32.83 13.53
C PRO A 588 35.40 31.74 13.89
N GLU A 589 36.63 32.16 14.12
CA GLU A 589 37.71 31.36 14.68
C GLU A 589 37.83 31.62 16.19
N ARG A 590 38.84 31.02 16.83
CA ARG A 590 39.08 31.16 18.27
C ARG A 590 39.37 32.61 18.69
N ASP A 591 40.20 33.30 17.91
CA ASP A 591 40.77 34.61 18.23
C ASP A 591 40.60 35.62 17.06
N SER A 592 39.88 35.24 16.01
CA SER A 592 39.70 35.98 14.76
C SER A 592 38.34 35.70 14.09
N LEU A 593 37.96 36.54 13.13
CA LEU A 593 36.80 36.39 12.25
C LEU A 593 37.28 36.45 10.80
N ARG A 594 37.11 35.39 10.01
CA ARG A 594 37.36 35.44 8.57
C ARG A 594 36.11 35.94 7.86
N LEU A 595 36.28 36.83 6.89
CA LEU A 595 35.21 37.34 6.03
C LEU A 595 35.54 37.01 4.58
N PHE A 596 34.57 36.49 3.84
CA PHE A 596 34.64 36.24 2.40
C PHE A 596 33.55 37.05 1.71
N PHE A 597 33.87 37.65 0.57
CA PHE A 597 33.02 38.64 -0.10
C PHE A 597 32.82 38.32 -1.58
N TRP A 598 31.58 38.39 -2.05
CA TRP A 598 31.21 38.28 -3.46
C TRP A 598 30.34 39.47 -3.87
N LYS A 599 30.40 39.86 -5.15
CA LYS A 599 29.50 40.84 -5.80
C LYS A 599 29.17 40.38 -7.23
N PRO A 600 28.05 40.85 -7.82
CA PRO A 600 27.81 40.74 -9.26
C PRO A 600 28.96 41.36 -10.05
N ALA A 601 29.36 40.73 -11.16
CA ALA A 601 30.55 41.15 -11.90
C ALA A 601 30.47 42.58 -12.48
N PHE A 602 29.35 42.94 -13.12
CA PHE A 602 29.08 44.26 -13.71
C PHE A 602 27.57 44.50 -13.91
N GLY A 603 26.88 44.96 -12.86
CA GLY A 603 25.41 44.99 -12.85
C GLY A 603 24.84 43.57 -12.69
N PRO A 604 23.55 43.35 -13.04
CA PRO A 604 22.90 42.03 -12.92
C PRO A 604 23.75 40.91 -13.53
N GLY A 605 24.07 39.89 -12.75
CA GLY A 605 24.87 38.77 -13.24
C GLY A 605 25.72 38.05 -12.17
N PRO A 606 26.51 37.05 -12.60
CA PRO A 606 27.11 36.06 -11.70
C PRO A 606 28.03 36.66 -10.64
N LEU A 607 27.95 36.09 -9.43
CA LEU A 607 28.78 36.46 -8.29
C LEU A 607 30.25 36.13 -8.54
N VAL A 608 31.10 37.16 -8.51
CA VAL A 608 32.56 37.00 -8.49
C VAL A 608 33.12 37.26 -7.08
N PRO A 609 34.11 36.47 -6.62
CA PRO A 609 34.75 36.70 -5.33
C PRO A 609 35.60 37.97 -5.39
N ILE A 610 35.22 39.00 -4.63
CA ILE A 610 35.90 40.31 -4.60
C ILE A 610 36.95 40.42 -3.49
N GLY A 611 36.97 39.50 -2.52
CA GLY A 611 38.04 39.46 -1.52
C GLY A 611 37.84 38.48 -0.37
N LYS A 612 38.90 38.36 0.44
CA LYS A 612 38.91 37.68 1.75
C LYS A 612 39.65 38.56 2.75
N GLN A 613 39.13 38.68 3.96
CA GLN A 613 39.77 39.38 5.08
C GLN A 613 39.80 38.49 6.33
N VAL A 614 40.71 38.77 7.25
CA VAL A 614 40.72 38.20 8.60
C VAL A 614 40.84 39.36 9.58
N LEU A 615 39.95 39.40 10.57
CA LEU A 615 39.91 40.41 11.64
C LEU A 615 40.28 39.75 12.97
N PRO A 616 41.15 40.33 13.80
CA PRO A 616 41.33 39.85 15.18
C PRO A 616 40.08 40.20 16.01
N LEU A 617 39.71 39.33 16.95
CA LEU A 617 38.59 39.59 17.87
C LEU A 617 39.02 40.47 19.06
N GLU A 618 39.47 41.70 18.78
CA GLU A 618 39.71 42.73 19.79
C GLU A 618 38.44 43.54 20.08
N ALA A 619 38.41 44.20 21.26
CA ALA A 619 37.22 44.90 21.74
C ALA A 619 37.10 46.33 21.17
N GLY A 620 36.69 46.46 19.90
CA GLY A 620 36.42 47.77 19.28
C GLY A 620 35.74 47.70 17.91
N PRO A 621 35.25 48.84 17.38
CA PRO A 621 34.75 48.93 16.01
C PRO A 621 35.91 48.85 15.00
N HIS A 622 35.74 48.05 13.94
CA HIS A 622 36.73 47.90 12.87
C HIS A 622 36.17 48.45 11.55
N PHE A 623 36.96 49.28 10.85
CA PHE A 623 36.58 49.85 9.55
C PHE A 623 37.11 48.96 8.42
N LEU A 624 36.23 48.53 7.51
CA LEU A 624 36.61 47.74 6.34
C LEU A 624 36.67 48.65 5.12
N GLN A 625 37.86 48.78 4.52
CA GLN A 625 38.06 49.58 3.32
C GLN A 625 38.21 48.65 2.10
N GLY A 626 37.07 48.24 1.53
CA GLY A 626 37.04 47.59 0.23
C GLY A 626 37.49 48.54 -0.89
N ASN A 627 38.10 48.00 -1.94
CA ASN A 627 38.61 48.79 -3.07
C ASN A 627 37.52 49.19 -4.08
N ARG A 628 36.42 49.80 -3.59
CA ARG A 628 35.66 50.87 -4.28
C ARG A 628 34.56 51.50 -3.42
N ASP A 629 33.86 50.69 -2.61
CA ASP A 629 32.79 51.14 -1.71
C ASP A 629 33.11 50.79 -0.25
N SER A 630 32.71 51.64 0.71
CA SER A 630 33.06 51.47 2.14
C SER A 630 31.91 50.92 2.98
N VAL A 631 32.00 49.64 3.35
CA VAL A 631 31.08 48.98 4.29
C VAL A 631 31.61 49.11 5.72
N GLN A 632 30.78 49.57 6.66
CA GLN A 632 31.15 49.57 8.09
C GLN A 632 30.60 48.32 8.78
N VAL A 633 31.47 47.61 9.52
CA VAL A 633 31.11 46.38 10.23
C VAL A 633 31.51 46.53 11.70
N THR A 634 30.52 46.58 12.59
CA THR A 634 30.77 46.69 14.03
C THR A 634 30.56 45.32 14.66
N VAL A 635 31.67 44.66 15.00
CA VAL A 635 31.68 43.34 15.63
C VAL A 635 31.50 43.48 17.14
N PHE A 636 30.59 42.72 17.74
CA PHE A 636 30.32 42.75 19.18
C PHE A 636 30.46 41.36 19.81
N THR A 637 31.72 40.99 20.09
CA THR A 637 32.13 39.75 20.75
C THR A 637 31.88 38.46 19.95
N ALA A 638 32.28 37.31 20.49
CA ALA A 638 32.45 36.04 19.77
C ALA A 638 31.16 35.31 19.33
N SER A 639 30.02 36.02 19.25
CA SER A 639 28.73 35.44 18.84
C SER A 639 27.73 36.42 18.22
N GLN A 640 28.09 37.68 17.97
CA GLN A 640 27.22 38.66 17.27
C GLN A 640 28.05 39.68 16.47
N ALA A 641 27.66 39.93 15.22
CA ALA A 641 28.18 41.02 14.38
C ALA A 641 27.02 41.86 13.83
N ILE A 642 27.23 43.17 13.70
CA ILE A 642 26.26 44.10 13.11
C ILE A 642 26.93 44.84 11.95
N VAL A 643 26.43 44.62 10.74
CA VAL A 643 26.82 45.35 9.52
C VAL A 643 25.97 46.60 9.39
N VAL A 644 26.58 47.74 9.04
CA VAL A 644 25.89 49.00 8.77
C VAL A 644 26.42 49.58 7.47
N THR A 645 25.62 49.47 6.41
CA THR A 645 25.91 50.04 5.09
C THR A 645 25.47 51.51 5.03
N PRO A 646 26.31 52.42 4.54
CA PRO A 646 25.95 53.83 4.40
C PRO A 646 25.16 54.07 3.10
N ASP A 647 23.92 53.60 3.01
CA ASP A 647 22.93 54.22 2.12
C ASP A 647 21.45 53.95 2.52
N SER A 648 20.63 54.98 2.32
CA SER A 648 19.16 55.05 2.42
C SER A 648 18.39 54.00 3.26
N PHE A 649 18.41 54.11 4.60
CA PHE A 649 17.47 53.38 5.46
C PHE A 649 16.24 54.24 5.84
N GLN A 650 15.07 53.98 5.24
CA GLN A 650 13.81 54.49 5.79
C GLN A 650 13.40 53.65 7.00
N ALA A 651 13.32 54.28 8.17
CA ALA A 651 13.10 53.58 9.43
C ALA A 651 11.65 53.06 9.57
N GLN A 652 11.44 51.76 9.32
CA GLN A 652 10.31 51.03 9.90
C GLN A 652 10.71 50.44 11.25
N SER A 653 10.06 50.89 12.32
CA SER A 653 10.27 50.34 13.66
C SER A 653 9.66 48.93 13.78
N ARG A 654 10.49 47.91 14.01
CA ARG A 654 10.02 46.61 14.50
C ARG A 654 10.28 46.49 16.01
N SER A 655 9.22 46.32 16.78
CA SER A 655 9.28 45.86 18.16
C SER A 655 9.38 44.33 18.20
N TRP A 656 10.04 43.79 19.23
CA TRP A 656 10.14 42.35 19.49
C TRP A 656 9.72 42.08 20.93
N SER A 657 8.89 41.07 21.13
CA SER A 657 8.34 40.68 22.44
C SER A 657 8.78 39.27 22.79
N ALA A 658 9.72 39.15 23.75
CA ALA A 658 9.94 37.91 24.48
C ALA A 658 8.96 37.84 25.68
N PRO A 659 8.59 36.65 26.19
CA PRO A 659 7.54 36.52 27.21
C PRO A 659 7.74 37.35 28.48
N ASP A 660 8.99 37.55 28.91
CA ASP A 660 9.32 38.05 30.25
C ASP A 660 9.82 39.50 30.29
N SER A 661 9.96 40.20 29.15
CA SER A 661 10.39 41.61 29.14
C SER A 661 10.01 42.40 27.88
N THR A 662 9.45 43.59 28.08
CA THR A 662 9.15 44.56 27.02
C THR A 662 10.24 45.63 26.95
N ILE A 663 10.98 45.68 25.83
CA ILE A 663 11.94 46.75 25.56
C ILE A 663 11.27 47.81 24.69
N THR A 664 10.91 48.95 25.27
CA THR A 664 10.34 50.09 24.55
C THR A 664 11.46 51.04 24.12
N LEU A 665 11.69 51.16 22.81
CA LEU A 665 12.61 52.13 22.22
C LEU A 665 11.90 53.48 22.04
N THR A 666 12.33 54.49 22.80
CA THR A 666 11.87 55.88 22.66
C THR A 666 13.04 56.76 22.24
N LEU A 667 12.98 57.31 21.02
CA LEU A 667 13.96 58.28 20.53
C LEU A 667 13.56 59.69 20.98
N THR A 668 14.40 60.33 21.79
CA THR A 668 14.27 61.76 22.15
C THR A 668 15.25 62.60 21.33
N ASP A 669 14.71 63.59 20.62
CA ASP A 669 15.45 64.48 19.72
C ASP A 669 16.41 65.41 20.50
N SER A 670 17.72 65.17 20.36
CA SER A 670 18.80 66.00 20.91
C SER A 670 19.39 66.90 19.82
N GLY A 671 18.55 67.80 19.30
CA GLY A 671 18.79 68.57 18.07
C GLY A 671 20.18 69.20 17.91
N LEU A 672 20.94 68.64 16.97
CA LEU A 672 22.07 69.28 16.29
C LEU A 672 21.96 69.00 14.78
N THR A 673 21.93 70.04 13.97
CA THR A 673 21.73 69.93 12.52
C THR A 673 23.06 69.85 11.76
N GLY A 674 23.34 68.72 11.12
CA GLY A 674 24.47 68.51 10.21
C GLY A 674 24.31 67.20 9.44
N GLU A 675 24.81 67.14 8.21
CA GLU A 675 24.70 65.94 7.36
C GLU A 675 25.66 64.84 7.83
N GLY A 676 25.19 63.58 7.81
CA GLY A 676 26.02 62.39 8.04
C GLY A 676 26.41 62.12 9.50
N GLY A 677 25.53 61.49 10.27
CA GLY A 677 25.82 61.03 11.63
C GLY A 677 25.02 59.79 12.05
N ILE A 678 25.68 58.83 12.69
CA ILE A 678 25.08 57.62 13.27
C ILE A 678 25.27 57.67 14.79
N TYR A 679 24.25 57.25 15.55
CA TYR A 679 24.19 57.38 17.01
C TYR A 679 24.77 56.17 17.75
N LEU A 680 25.37 56.43 18.91
CA LEU A 680 25.84 55.41 19.85
C LEU A 680 24.72 54.98 20.80
N VAL A 681 24.50 53.67 20.94
CA VAL A 681 23.67 53.09 22.02
C VAL A 681 24.55 52.16 22.86
N ARG A 682 24.69 52.46 24.15
CA ARG A 682 25.46 51.65 25.12
C ARG A 682 24.49 50.82 25.95
N LEU A 683 24.43 49.52 25.70
CA LEU A 683 23.71 48.57 26.56
C LEU A 683 24.64 48.05 27.64
N GLU A 684 24.46 48.51 28.88
CA GLU A 684 25.11 47.95 30.07
C GLU A 684 24.10 47.27 30.98
N SER A 685 24.14 45.94 30.99
CA SER A 685 23.54 45.15 32.07
C SER A 685 24.60 44.90 33.14
N GLN A 686 24.62 45.73 34.17
CA GLN A 686 25.39 45.48 35.40
C GLN A 686 24.51 45.64 36.65
N GLY A 687 24.01 44.51 37.16
CA GLY A 687 23.33 44.46 38.46
C GLY A 687 22.06 43.61 38.46
N GLY A 688 21.90 42.79 39.50
CA GLY A 688 20.83 41.80 39.60
C GLY A 688 19.40 42.35 39.49
N ILE A 689 18.54 41.54 38.88
CA ILE A 689 17.11 41.76 38.74
C ILE A 689 16.46 41.94 40.12
N ARG A 690 15.65 43.00 40.27
CA ARG A 690 14.63 43.13 41.32
C ARG A 690 13.32 43.56 40.69
N MET A 691 12.26 42.81 40.98
CA MET A 691 10.89 43.16 40.61
C MET A 691 10.22 43.95 41.74
N THR A 692 9.43 44.96 41.38
CA THR A 692 8.44 45.59 42.26
C THR A 692 7.23 45.99 41.41
N THR A 693 6.03 45.64 41.85
CA THR A 693 4.77 46.00 41.20
C THR A 693 4.29 47.40 41.61
N PRO A 694 3.25 47.99 40.99
CA PRO A 694 2.90 49.42 41.14
C PRO A 694 2.33 49.88 42.50
N ALA A 695 2.50 49.12 43.58
CA ALA A 695 2.19 49.51 44.95
C ALA A 695 3.35 49.11 45.86
N GLY A 696 4.08 50.10 46.37
CA GLY A 696 5.39 49.89 47.00
C GLY A 696 5.34 49.38 48.44
N GLU A 697 5.13 48.08 48.62
CA GLU A 697 5.56 47.33 49.80
C GLU A 697 6.47 46.15 49.39
N SER A 698 7.38 45.74 50.28
CA SER A 698 8.50 44.87 49.92
C SER A 698 8.35 43.41 50.39
N ALA A 699 8.53 42.47 49.46
CA ALA A 699 8.94 41.09 49.72
C ALA A 699 10.01 40.68 48.69
#